data_AF-G3B9Z4-F1
#
_entry.id   AF-G3B9Z4-F1
#
_cell.length_a   1.000
_cell.length_b   1.000
_cell.length_c   1.000
_cell.angle_alpha   90.00
_cell.angle_beta   90.00
_cell.angle_gamma   90.00
#
_symmetry.space_group_name_H-M   'P 1'
#
loop_
_entity.id
_entity.type
_entity.pdbx_description
1 polymer ?
#
loop_
_entity_poly.entity_id
_entity_poly.type
_entity_poly.pdbx_seq_one_letter_code
_entity_poly.pdbx_strand_id
1 'polypeptide(L)'
;MSSESQITSEKIIADSVSHQIKLEKPQQSIEDLEELQSLQLTKRTEYEQQLNKNRLNYGQWIRYAKWEVEFCNDFKRARSIYERALSVNVEHVPFWINYIKFELSNNNINHARNILDRAVAILPKIDKFWFLYVQTEETLQNYNKVRQLFKSWITWKPPATVWDAYVNFEKRYDETDNIREIFEQYILYFPEGKTWMTWINFELRVGDIQYIRNVLELAVDSILKSNPNDEKLPAIIEKWTRWEFKQKEVERANEIFRFILDKSKFQFDSNQYQLLLHEFTNFESKFGDENSLSVNVQLKRKLKYISSIEKNPQDVDSWWLLLDLLSGDELNEYMKKAISPENAPKDTSKTVVWRRYIFLWIRNSFHQEFTLGNIEAARQVWVECLKVIPKQIMFAKIWIEYSEFEIRNGEDGINKARKVLGRAIGIMKQPKKKIFKHYIDFERKLGEWDRIRKIYEKWFELSLINNFSALKVLLEYIDFEKSLQEYDRCEAIYKLGLQLMEEDLVADKLTPFDFLCISFIDFCKEQFEYPKARKLFEDLLLDHDNVKVWISYANFESSIPNDRQLEEFNTNTDEEFAFELEEDQKSNTRKVFERALSHYKKLEKDEERVIILEAWKSYEQTNGDVESTSSVEKKFPDIVKRTKVVDNINQEYLEYVFPQDKSTIPNLSKFLQNARNWASASNS
;
A
#
# COMPACT_ATOMS: atom_id res chain seq x y z
N MET A 1 -1.62 47.62 -50.71
CA MET A 1 -0.44 46.83 -50.31
C MET A 1 -0.25 47.03 -48.82
N SER A 2 -0.69 46.04 -48.07
CA SER A 2 -0.64 45.95 -46.61
C SER A 2 0.78 46.15 -46.12
N SER A 3 0.97 46.95 -45.08
CA SER A 3 2.26 47.15 -44.40
C SER A 3 2.72 45.87 -43.71
N GLU A 4 3.31 44.94 -44.47
CA GLU A 4 3.87 43.67 -44.00
C GLU A 4 5.27 43.87 -43.41
N SER A 5 5.35 44.49 -42.23
CA SER A 5 6.26 44.10 -41.14
C SER A 5 6.23 45.16 -40.04
N GLN A 6 5.75 44.78 -38.87
CA GLN A 6 5.77 45.62 -37.68
C GLN A 6 7.23 45.82 -37.25
N ILE A 7 7.68 47.07 -37.11
CA ILE A 7 9.04 47.39 -36.64
C ILE A 7 9.14 46.95 -35.18
N THR A 8 10.00 45.96 -34.91
CA THR A 8 10.25 45.44 -33.56
C THR A 8 11.28 46.32 -32.84
N SER A 9 11.23 46.35 -31.51
CA SER A 9 12.23 47.02 -30.66
C SER A 9 13.65 46.54 -30.95
N GLU A 10 13.80 45.28 -31.33
CA GLU A 10 15.06 44.71 -31.81
C GLU A 10 15.60 45.42 -33.07
N LYS A 11 14.75 45.75 -34.05
CA LYS A 11 15.17 46.48 -35.26
C LYS A 11 15.63 47.90 -34.93
N ILE A 12 14.98 48.58 -33.99
CA ILE A 12 15.38 49.93 -33.54
C ILE A 12 16.71 49.88 -32.80
N ILE A 13 16.93 48.88 -31.95
CA ILE A 13 18.22 48.70 -31.27
C ILE A 13 19.31 48.38 -32.29
N ALA A 14 19.06 47.47 -33.23
CA ALA A 14 20.01 47.13 -34.29
C ALA A 14 20.37 48.34 -35.16
N ASP A 15 19.39 49.17 -35.50
CA ASP A 15 19.59 50.40 -36.27
C ASP A 15 20.39 51.44 -35.45
N SER A 16 20.06 51.63 -34.17
CA SER A 16 20.82 52.53 -33.28
C SER A 16 22.27 52.09 -33.05
N VAL A 17 22.52 50.77 -32.97
CA VAL A 17 23.86 50.20 -32.86
C VAL A 17 24.63 50.39 -34.18
N SER A 18 23.96 50.26 -35.33
CA SER A 18 24.58 50.53 -36.63
C SER A 18 24.99 51.99 -36.82
N HIS A 19 24.29 52.91 -36.15
CA HIS A 19 24.56 54.35 -36.18
C HIS A 19 25.53 54.82 -35.07
N GLN A 20 25.98 53.95 -34.15
CA GLN A 20 27.03 54.30 -33.21
C GLN A 20 28.38 54.41 -33.93
N ILE A 21 28.73 55.64 -34.32
CA ILE A 21 30.08 55.96 -34.82
C ILE A 21 31.04 55.83 -33.64
N LYS A 22 31.84 54.76 -33.64
CA LYS A 22 32.98 54.65 -32.71
C LYS A 22 34.00 55.70 -33.11
N LEU A 23 34.16 56.73 -32.27
CA LEU A 23 35.20 57.74 -32.44
C LEU A 23 36.56 57.08 -32.19
N GLU A 24 37.26 56.70 -33.25
CA GLU A 24 38.65 56.24 -33.17
C GLU A 24 39.60 57.43 -33.16
N LYS A 25 40.56 57.41 -32.23
CA LYS A 25 41.60 58.46 -32.19
C LYS A 25 42.54 58.28 -33.38
N PRO A 26 43.05 59.37 -33.99
CA PRO A 26 44.01 59.27 -35.09
C PRO A 26 45.27 58.54 -34.62
N GLN A 27 45.80 57.64 -35.46
CA GLN A 27 47.06 56.94 -35.18
C GLN A 27 48.22 57.94 -35.32
N GLN A 28 48.93 58.18 -34.22
CA GLN A 28 50.13 59.01 -34.17
C GLN A 28 51.35 58.09 -34.07
N SER A 29 52.31 58.24 -34.99
CA SER A 29 53.62 57.58 -34.90
C SER A 29 54.58 58.45 -34.10
N ILE A 30 55.32 57.85 -33.17
CA ILE A 30 56.30 58.55 -32.34
C ILE A 30 57.63 58.56 -33.09
N GLU A 31 58.14 59.74 -33.45
CA GLU A 31 59.37 59.88 -34.25
C GLU A 31 60.63 60.07 -33.39
N ASP A 32 60.53 60.88 -32.33
CA ASP A 32 61.69 61.30 -31.52
C ASP A 32 61.53 61.04 -30.00
N LEU A 33 62.66 61.02 -29.28
CA LEU A 33 62.68 60.86 -27.81
C LEU A 33 61.97 62.00 -27.07
N GLU A 34 62.01 63.23 -27.60
CA GLU A 34 61.33 64.38 -27.01
C GLU A 34 59.81 64.25 -27.13
N GLU A 35 59.33 63.79 -28.29
CA GLU A 35 57.91 63.50 -28.52
C GLU A 35 57.45 62.36 -27.60
N LEU A 36 58.25 61.31 -27.46
CA LEU A 36 58.03 60.21 -26.53
C LEU A 36 57.94 60.72 -25.08
N GLN A 37 58.82 61.62 -24.64
CA GLN A 37 58.77 62.20 -23.30
C GLN A 37 57.51 63.07 -23.07
N SER A 38 57.10 63.84 -24.07
CA SER A 38 55.88 64.65 -24.01
C SER A 38 54.62 63.78 -23.90
N LEU A 39 54.55 62.69 -24.68
CA LEU A 39 53.51 61.68 -24.61
C LEU A 39 53.53 60.96 -23.27
N GLN A 40 54.72 60.67 -22.74
CA GLN A 40 54.84 60.09 -21.42
C GLN A 40 54.30 61.03 -20.33
N LEU A 41 54.62 62.32 -20.39
CA LEU A 41 54.18 63.30 -19.40
C LEU A 41 52.66 63.51 -19.47
N THR A 42 52.10 63.64 -20.66
CA THR A 42 50.64 63.77 -20.86
C THR A 42 49.90 62.52 -20.36
N LYS A 43 50.40 61.33 -20.66
CA LYS A 43 49.81 60.09 -20.16
C LYS A 43 49.95 59.92 -18.66
N ARG A 44 51.12 60.22 -18.09
CA ARG A 44 51.35 60.19 -16.63
C ARG A 44 50.43 61.14 -15.91
N THR A 45 50.29 62.37 -16.40
CA THR A 45 49.35 63.35 -15.81
C THR A 45 47.90 62.89 -15.93
N GLU A 46 47.49 62.29 -17.04
CA GLU A 46 46.16 61.69 -17.21
C GLU A 46 45.91 60.58 -16.18
N TYR A 47 46.85 59.63 -16.05
CA TYR A 47 46.76 58.54 -15.08
C TYR A 47 46.75 59.05 -13.64
N GLU A 48 47.67 59.94 -13.25
CA GLU A 48 47.73 60.51 -11.91
C GLU A 48 46.50 61.35 -11.57
N GLN A 49 45.93 62.10 -12.52
CA GLN A 49 44.67 62.81 -12.30
C GLN A 49 43.51 61.84 -12.07
N GLN A 50 43.44 60.74 -12.84
CA GLN A 50 42.41 59.72 -12.67
C GLN A 50 42.56 58.98 -11.33
N LEU A 51 43.79 58.71 -10.89
CA LEU A 51 44.08 58.11 -9.60
C LEU A 51 43.81 59.07 -8.43
N ASN A 52 44.09 60.37 -8.60
CA ASN A 52 43.75 61.39 -7.61
C ASN A 52 42.24 61.55 -7.44
N LYS A 53 41.48 61.45 -8.54
CA LYS A 53 40.00 61.44 -8.49
C LYS A 53 39.47 60.18 -7.82
N ASN A 54 39.98 59.00 -8.20
CA ASN A 54 39.49 57.70 -7.74
C ASN A 54 40.64 56.79 -7.28
N ARG A 55 41.09 56.98 -6.04
CA ARG A 55 42.22 56.20 -5.47
C ARG A 55 41.92 54.71 -5.32
N LEU A 56 40.65 54.32 -5.16
CA LEU A 56 40.23 52.92 -4.95
C LEU A 56 40.10 52.12 -6.26
N ASN A 57 40.25 52.74 -7.43
CA ASN A 57 40.13 52.02 -8.70
C ASN A 57 41.43 51.26 -9.03
N TYR A 58 41.60 50.06 -8.47
CA TYR A 58 42.77 49.20 -8.71
C TYR A 58 42.97 48.82 -10.17
N GLY A 59 41.90 48.77 -10.97
CA GLY A 59 42.02 48.56 -12.42
C GLY A 59 42.83 49.66 -13.09
N GLN A 60 42.67 50.90 -12.64
CA GLN A 60 43.42 52.04 -13.14
C GLN A 60 44.90 51.99 -12.72
N TRP A 61 45.18 51.62 -11.47
CA TRP A 61 46.54 51.39 -10.99
C TRP A 61 47.28 50.32 -11.81
N ILE A 62 46.61 49.20 -12.12
CA ILE A 62 47.19 48.12 -12.93
C ILE A 62 47.44 48.58 -14.37
N ARG A 63 46.50 49.30 -14.99
CA ARG A 63 46.68 49.86 -16.34
C ARG A 63 47.84 50.84 -16.39
N TYR A 64 47.98 51.69 -15.39
CA TYR A 64 49.07 52.65 -15.31
C TYR A 64 50.42 51.94 -15.19
N ALA A 65 50.52 50.96 -14.29
CA ALA A 65 51.74 50.18 -14.10
C ALA A 65 52.13 49.35 -15.33
N LYS A 66 51.14 48.77 -16.05
CA LYS A 66 51.37 48.08 -17.33
C LYS A 66 51.87 49.04 -18.40
N TRP A 67 51.27 50.22 -18.51
CA TRP A 67 51.66 51.22 -19.51
C TRP A 67 53.11 51.72 -19.31
N GLU A 68 53.56 51.94 -18.07
CA GLU A 68 54.96 52.32 -17.79
C GLU A 68 55.97 51.23 -18.21
N VAL A 69 55.54 49.98 -18.30
CA VAL A 69 56.43 48.87 -18.70
C VAL A 69 56.37 48.63 -20.19
N GLU A 70 55.17 48.52 -20.76
CA GLU A 70 54.97 48.23 -22.18
C GLU A 70 55.48 49.37 -23.06
N PHE A 71 55.32 50.64 -22.63
CA PHE A 71 55.66 51.80 -23.46
C PHE A 71 56.91 52.57 -22.99
N CYS A 72 57.24 52.54 -21.70
CA CYS A 72 58.38 53.29 -21.16
C CYS A 72 59.57 52.41 -20.75
N ASN A 73 59.35 51.10 -20.58
CA ASN A 73 60.33 50.14 -20.05
C ASN A 73 60.95 50.57 -18.69
N ASP A 74 60.22 51.38 -17.89
CA ASP A 74 60.69 51.88 -16.60
C ASP A 74 60.14 51.03 -15.44
N PHE A 75 60.87 49.95 -15.13
CA PHE A 75 60.51 49.03 -14.05
C PHE A 75 60.54 49.70 -12.67
N LYS A 76 61.39 50.70 -12.44
CA LYS A 76 61.49 51.37 -11.14
C LYS A 76 60.22 52.16 -10.85
N ARG A 77 59.69 52.86 -11.86
CA ARG A 77 58.41 53.56 -11.73
C ARG A 77 57.24 52.61 -11.59
N ALA A 78 57.19 51.55 -12.39
CA ALA A 78 56.14 50.53 -12.26
C ALA A 78 56.09 49.96 -10.84
N ARG A 79 57.24 49.63 -10.24
CA ARG A 79 57.35 49.20 -8.83
C ARG A 79 56.84 50.26 -7.86
N SER A 80 57.23 51.53 -8.06
CA SER A 80 56.73 52.62 -7.21
C SER A 80 55.20 52.76 -7.28
N ILE A 81 54.60 52.56 -8.45
CA ILE A 81 53.14 52.58 -8.63
C ILE A 81 52.50 51.40 -7.91
N TYR A 82 53.08 50.20 -8.01
CA TYR A 82 52.62 49.03 -7.25
C TYR A 82 52.74 49.25 -5.74
N GLU A 83 53.85 49.77 -5.23
CA GLU A 83 54.02 50.06 -3.80
C GLU A 83 53.04 51.15 -3.30
N ARG A 84 52.81 52.19 -4.10
CA ARG A 84 51.81 53.23 -3.80
C ARG A 84 50.39 52.69 -3.77
N ALA A 85 50.05 51.78 -4.66
CA ALA A 85 48.74 51.16 -4.67
C ALA A 85 48.56 50.18 -3.50
N LEU A 86 49.62 49.46 -3.11
CA LEU A 86 49.61 48.61 -1.91
C LEU A 86 49.48 49.45 -0.63
N SER A 87 50.06 50.65 -0.57
CA SER A 87 49.89 51.53 0.60
C SER A 87 48.47 52.11 0.72
N VAL A 88 47.69 52.15 -0.36
CA VAL A 88 46.27 52.53 -0.33
C VAL A 88 45.43 51.42 0.30
N ASN A 89 45.65 50.17 -0.10
CA ASN A 89 45.01 49.01 0.52
C ASN A 89 45.90 47.77 0.40
N VAL A 90 46.41 47.35 1.54
CA VAL A 90 47.30 46.21 1.66
C VAL A 90 46.53 44.89 1.54
N GLU A 91 45.22 44.85 1.80
CA GLU A 91 44.43 43.61 1.83
C GLU A 91 43.95 43.14 0.45
N HIS A 92 44.08 43.99 -0.59
CA HIS A 92 43.53 43.69 -1.90
C HIS A 92 44.34 42.62 -2.66
N VAL A 93 43.96 41.35 -2.48
CA VAL A 93 44.63 40.15 -3.00
C VAL A 93 44.94 40.18 -4.52
N PRO A 94 44.02 40.58 -5.41
CA PRO A 94 44.31 40.58 -6.84
C PRO A 94 45.48 41.50 -7.23
N PHE A 95 45.73 42.54 -6.44
CA PHE A 95 46.80 43.49 -6.72
C PHE A 95 48.18 42.92 -6.41
N TRP A 96 48.33 42.27 -5.25
CA TRP A 96 49.53 41.50 -4.92
C TRP A 96 49.86 40.45 -5.99
N ILE A 97 48.86 39.68 -6.43
CA ILE A 97 49.04 38.65 -7.46
C ILE A 97 49.52 39.28 -8.77
N ASN A 98 48.92 40.38 -9.19
CA ASN A 98 49.35 41.07 -10.40
C ASN A 98 50.77 41.62 -10.27
N TYR A 99 51.14 42.14 -9.10
CA TYR A 99 52.49 42.63 -8.86
C TYR A 99 53.54 41.50 -8.89
N ILE A 100 53.22 40.36 -8.26
CA ILE A 100 54.08 39.17 -8.28
C ILE A 100 54.21 38.62 -9.71
N LYS A 101 53.08 38.45 -10.42
CA LYS A 101 53.08 38.00 -11.82
C LYS A 101 53.87 38.93 -12.72
N PHE A 102 53.79 40.23 -12.47
CA PHE A 102 54.55 41.24 -13.18
C PHE A 102 56.06 41.10 -12.96
N GLU A 103 56.54 40.92 -11.72
CA GLU A 103 57.97 40.70 -11.49
C GLU A 103 58.45 39.35 -12.04
N LEU A 104 57.61 38.30 -11.98
CA LEU A 104 57.90 36.99 -12.56
C LEU A 104 57.98 37.04 -14.09
N SER A 105 57.05 37.74 -14.77
CA SER A 105 57.09 37.88 -16.24
C SER A 105 58.33 38.63 -16.73
N ASN A 106 58.89 39.48 -15.87
CA ASN A 106 60.09 40.26 -16.15
C ASN A 106 61.39 39.57 -15.67
N ASN A 107 61.32 38.28 -15.29
CA ASN A 107 62.46 37.50 -14.78
C ASN A 107 63.15 38.04 -13.51
N ASN A 108 62.49 38.93 -12.76
CA ASN A 108 63.03 39.49 -11.51
C ASN A 108 62.70 38.59 -10.31
N ILE A 109 63.27 37.38 -10.30
CA ILE A 109 62.94 36.32 -9.33
C ILE A 109 63.16 36.76 -7.88
N ASN A 110 64.28 37.43 -7.59
CA ASN A 110 64.58 37.87 -6.22
C ASN A 110 63.59 38.93 -5.71
N HIS A 111 63.12 39.82 -6.59
CA HIS A 111 62.10 40.80 -6.21
C HIS A 111 60.76 40.10 -6.00
N ALA A 112 60.39 39.16 -6.87
CA ALA A 112 59.20 38.35 -6.70
C ALA A 112 59.20 37.56 -5.37
N ARG A 113 60.34 36.99 -4.98
CA ARG A 113 60.52 36.33 -3.66
C ARG A 113 60.29 37.30 -2.50
N ASN A 114 60.93 38.46 -2.51
CA ASN A 114 60.75 39.46 -1.46
C ASN A 114 59.28 39.90 -1.33
N ILE A 115 58.58 40.04 -2.46
CA ILE A 115 57.16 40.40 -2.49
C ILE A 115 56.30 39.24 -1.95
N LEU A 116 56.61 37.99 -2.31
CA LEU A 116 55.92 36.80 -1.83
C LEU A 116 56.13 36.59 -0.32
N ASP A 117 57.36 36.71 0.16
CA ASP A 117 57.69 36.66 1.59
C ASP A 117 56.92 37.74 2.36
N ARG A 118 56.87 38.96 1.82
CA ARG A 118 56.09 40.06 2.41
C ARG A 118 54.59 39.80 2.36
N ALA A 119 54.06 39.30 1.25
CA ALA A 119 52.64 39.00 1.10
C ALA A 119 52.19 37.94 2.10
N VAL A 120 52.99 36.89 2.27
CA VAL A 120 52.74 35.80 3.22
C VAL A 120 52.88 36.29 4.67
N ALA A 121 53.85 37.16 4.98
CA ALA A 121 54.02 37.72 6.32
C ALA A 121 52.86 38.64 6.72
N ILE A 122 52.33 39.43 5.79
CA ILE A 122 51.22 40.37 6.07
C ILE A 122 49.87 39.66 6.05
N LEU A 123 49.64 38.76 5.09
CA LEU A 123 48.36 38.09 4.86
C LEU A 123 48.51 36.55 4.93
N PRO A 124 48.88 35.99 6.10
CA PRO A 124 49.19 34.57 6.25
C PRO A 124 47.98 33.65 6.06
N LYS A 125 46.75 34.16 6.20
CA LYS A 125 45.52 33.37 6.04
C LYS A 125 45.12 33.12 4.59
N ILE A 126 45.74 33.80 3.63
CA ILE A 126 45.32 33.76 2.23
C ILE A 126 46.11 32.69 1.49
N ASP A 127 45.50 31.52 1.33
CA ASP A 127 46.11 30.34 0.71
C ASP A 127 46.68 30.61 -0.69
N LYS A 128 46.08 31.54 -1.42
CA LYS A 128 46.48 31.88 -2.79
C LYS A 128 47.92 32.40 -2.88
N PHE A 129 48.41 33.11 -1.86
CA PHE A 129 49.80 33.57 -1.83
C PHE A 129 50.77 32.43 -1.56
N TRP A 130 50.43 31.56 -0.62
CA TRP A 130 51.23 30.38 -0.31
C TRP A 130 51.32 29.43 -1.50
N PHE A 131 50.20 29.13 -2.17
CA PHE A 131 50.21 28.30 -3.38
C PHE A 131 51.04 28.93 -4.51
N LEU A 132 50.90 30.24 -4.73
CA LEU A 132 51.71 30.93 -5.72
C LEU A 132 53.20 30.87 -5.34
N TYR A 133 53.53 30.99 -4.06
CA TYR A 133 54.91 30.92 -3.60
C TYR A 133 55.49 29.51 -3.79
N VAL A 134 54.78 28.49 -3.34
CA VAL A 134 55.15 27.08 -3.54
C VAL A 134 55.33 26.78 -5.03
N GLN A 135 54.39 27.19 -5.87
CA GLN A 135 54.47 26.99 -7.32
C GLN A 135 55.72 27.67 -7.91
N THR A 136 56.02 28.91 -7.51
CA THR A 136 57.21 29.61 -8.01
C THR A 136 58.51 28.94 -7.58
N GLU A 137 58.62 28.50 -6.32
CA GLU A 137 59.85 27.84 -5.86
C GLU A 137 59.98 26.41 -6.41
N GLU A 138 58.86 25.73 -6.69
CA GLU A 138 58.83 24.44 -7.38
C GLU A 138 59.28 24.58 -8.84
N THR A 139 58.83 25.62 -9.56
CA THR A 139 59.34 25.91 -10.91
C THR A 139 60.83 26.26 -10.93
N LEU A 140 61.35 26.80 -9.82
CA LEU A 140 62.76 27.10 -9.63
C LEU A 140 63.55 25.91 -9.05
N GLN A 141 62.90 24.76 -8.87
CA GLN A 141 63.46 23.51 -8.34
C GLN A 141 64.09 23.62 -6.93
N ASN A 142 63.64 24.58 -6.11
CA ASN A 142 64.14 24.76 -4.74
C ASN A 142 63.31 23.96 -3.72
N TYR A 143 63.43 22.64 -3.75
CA TYR A 143 62.60 21.73 -2.94
C TYR A 143 62.75 21.95 -1.42
N ASN A 144 63.97 22.24 -0.96
CA ASN A 144 64.22 22.53 0.46
C ASN A 144 63.44 23.76 0.95
N LYS A 145 63.34 24.78 0.09
CA LYS A 145 62.59 25.99 0.40
C LYS A 145 61.10 25.73 0.37
N VAL A 146 60.60 24.96 -0.60
CA VAL A 146 59.19 24.53 -0.65
C VAL A 146 58.79 23.78 0.63
N ARG A 147 59.63 22.86 1.13
CA ARG A 147 59.41 22.16 2.41
C ARG A 147 59.36 23.12 3.59
N GLN A 148 60.28 24.08 3.67
CA GLN A 148 60.25 25.12 4.70
C GLN A 148 58.97 25.97 4.63
N LEU A 149 58.53 26.31 3.42
CA LEU A 149 57.30 27.05 3.20
C LEU A 149 56.08 26.26 3.68
N PHE A 150 55.95 24.98 3.31
CA PHE A 150 54.87 24.14 3.82
C PHE A 150 54.91 23.98 5.34
N LYS A 151 56.10 23.76 5.95
CA LYS A 151 56.24 23.72 7.41
C LYS A 151 55.80 25.03 8.06
N SER A 152 56.21 26.17 7.51
CA SER A 152 55.79 27.48 8.02
C SER A 152 54.28 27.71 7.82
N TRP A 153 53.71 27.23 6.72
CA TRP A 153 52.29 27.37 6.41
C TRP A 153 51.43 26.54 7.37
N ILE A 154 51.86 25.32 7.69
CA ILE A 154 51.20 24.43 8.66
C ILE A 154 51.08 25.07 10.04
N THR A 155 52.04 25.90 10.46
CA THR A 155 51.95 26.61 11.76
C THR A 155 50.73 27.52 11.87
N TRP A 156 50.21 28.01 10.73
CA TRP A 156 49.03 28.88 10.68
C TRP A 156 47.69 28.11 10.67
N LYS A 157 47.72 26.79 10.79
CA LYS A 157 46.54 25.90 10.74
C LYS A 157 45.70 26.09 9.47
N PRO A 158 46.25 25.72 8.30
CA PRO A 158 45.56 25.88 7.02
C PRO A 158 44.45 24.83 6.83
N PRO A 159 43.54 25.03 5.85
CA PRO A 159 42.48 24.06 5.54
C PRO A 159 43.03 22.74 4.98
N ALA A 160 42.22 21.68 5.02
CA ALA A 160 42.57 20.33 4.56
C ALA A 160 43.17 20.26 3.14
N THR A 161 42.76 21.16 2.25
CA THR A 161 43.27 21.26 0.88
C THR A 161 44.79 21.49 0.81
N VAL A 162 45.34 22.18 1.80
CA VAL A 162 46.78 22.48 1.90
C VAL A 162 47.56 21.26 2.33
N TRP A 163 47.02 20.50 3.28
CA TRP A 163 47.60 19.22 3.71
C TRP A 163 47.62 18.22 2.56
N ASP A 164 46.52 18.11 1.81
CA ASP A 164 46.46 17.27 0.61
C ASP A 164 47.47 17.72 -0.45
N ALA A 165 47.65 19.02 -0.66
CA ALA A 165 48.65 19.56 -1.57
C ALA A 165 50.08 19.25 -1.12
N TYR A 166 50.36 19.30 0.18
CA TYR A 166 51.68 18.96 0.72
C TYR A 166 51.99 17.47 0.60
N VAL A 167 51.02 16.61 0.91
CA VAL A 167 51.12 15.17 0.67
C VAL A 167 51.33 14.87 -0.81
N ASN A 168 50.60 15.55 -1.70
CA ASN A 168 50.76 15.37 -3.14
C ASN A 168 52.11 15.89 -3.65
N PHE A 169 52.69 16.91 -3.02
CA PHE A 169 54.05 17.37 -3.31
C PHE A 169 55.07 16.30 -2.95
N GLU A 170 55.08 15.78 -1.71
CA GLU A 170 56.05 14.75 -1.33
C GLU A 170 55.84 13.43 -2.10
N LYS A 171 54.59 13.10 -2.50
CA LYS A 171 54.31 11.98 -3.41
C LYS A 171 54.96 12.13 -4.78
N ARG A 172 55.21 13.35 -5.28
CA ARG A 172 55.92 13.54 -6.56
C ARG A 172 57.40 13.18 -6.47
N TYR A 173 57.96 13.19 -5.25
CA TYR A 173 59.38 12.93 -4.99
C TYR A 173 59.64 11.60 -4.28
N ASP A 174 58.59 10.76 -4.09
CA ASP A 174 58.65 9.44 -3.47
C ASP A 174 59.23 9.41 -2.03
N GLU A 175 59.05 10.50 -1.28
CA GLU A 175 59.56 10.65 0.09
C GLU A 175 58.55 10.11 1.10
N THR A 176 58.52 8.78 1.25
CA THR A 176 57.50 8.04 2.01
C THR A 176 57.50 8.33 3.51
N ASP A 177 58.67 8.50 4.11
CA ASP A 177 58.80 8.75 5.55
C ASP A 177 58.30 10.14 5.95
N ASN A 178 58.61 11.15 5.13
CA ASN A 178 58.07 12.50 5.32
C ASN A 178 56.54 12.51 5.18
N ILE A 179 55.98 11.75 4.24
CA ILE A 179 54.53 11.64 4.07
C ILE A 179 53.86 11.07 5.34
N ARG A 180 54.49 10.10 6.01
CA ARG A 180 53.98 9.52 7.26
C ARG A 180 53.96 10.55 8.39
N GLU A 181 55.06 11.28 8.59
CA GLU A 181 55.12 12.37 9.57
C GLU A 181 54.04 13.43 9.31
N ILE A 182 53.80 13.76 8.03
CA ILE A 182 52.75 14.71 7.64
C ILE A 182 51.38 14.16 7.99
N PHE A 183 51.09 12.88 7.72
CA PHE A 183 49.80 12.27 8.06
C PHE A 183 49.56 12.19 9.57
N GLU A 184 50.58 11.88 10.37
CA GLU A 184 50.50 11.91 11.83
C GLU A 184 50.10 13.31 12.33
N GLN A 185 50.74 14.35 11.81
CA GLN A 185 50.37 15.73 12.13
C GLN A 185 48.97 16.08 11.60
N TYR A 186 48.64 15.66 10.38
CA TYR A 186 47.37 15.95 9.72
C TYR A 186 46.18 15.45 10.55
N ILE A 187 46.30 14.26 11.14
CA ILE A 187 45.26 13.63 11.95
C ILE A 187 45.06 14.35 13.29
N LEU A 188 46.14 14.83 13.91
CA LEU A 188 46.03 15.62 15.14
C LEU A 188 45.22 16.91 14.93
N TYR A 189 45.29 17.50 13.74
CA TYR A 189 44.55 18.71 13.41
C TYR A 189 43.15 18.44 12.86
N PHE A 190 42.99 17.37 12.04
CA PHE A 190 41.72 17.00 11.43
C PHE A 190 41.42 15.50 11.68
N PRO A 191 40.77 15.17 12.81
CA PRO A 191 40.27 13.83 13.12
C PRO A 191 39.03 13.43 12.28
N GLU A 192 39.04 13.68 10.97
CA GLU A 192 37.92 13.34 10.09
C GLU A 192 38.12 11.98 9.43
N GLY A 193 37.05 11.18 9.28
CA GLY A 193 37.13 9.94 8.49
C GLY A 193 37.61 10.12 7.03
N LYS A 194 37.57 11.36 6.48
CA LYS A 194 38.09 11.65 5.13
C LYS A 194 39.62 11.57 5.08
N THR A 195 40.30 12.14 6.08
CA THR A 195 41.78 12.21 6.14
C THR A 195 42.36 10.82 6.37
N TRP A 196 41.76 10.06 7.29
CA TRP A 196 42.07 8.64 7.50
C TRP A 196 41.95 7.81 6.22
N MET A 197 40.88 8.01 5.44
CA MET A 197 40.71 7.31 4.15
C MET A 197 41.80 7.63 3.14
N THR A 198 42.29 8.88 3.11
CA THR A 198 43.41 9.25 2.22
C THR A 198 44.73 8.65 2.68
N TRP A 199 44.96 8.55 3.99
CA TRP A 199 46.14 7.91 4.54
C TRP A 199 46.14 6.39 4.31
N ILE A 200 45.03 5.72 4.61
CA ILE A 200 44.85 4.28 4.35
C ILE A 200 45.07 3.96 2.86
N ASN A 201 44.52 4.78 1.95
CA ASN A 201 44.72 4.60 0.52
C ASN A 201 46.19 4.74 0.09
N PHE A 202 46.96 5.57 0.80
CA PHE A 202 48.39 5.72 0.56
C PHE A 202 49.16 4.52 1.10
N GLU A 203 48.93 4.12 2.35
CA GLU A 203 49.60 2.98 2.97
C GLU A 203 49.27 1.66 2.28
N LEU A 204 48.05 1.49 1.75
CA LEU A 204 47.71 0.30 0.95
C LEU A 204 48.55 0.16 -0.34
N ARG A 205 49.18 1.24 -0.82
CA ARG A 205 50.05 1.22 -2.02
C ARG A 205 51.52 1.03 -1.67
N VAL A 206 51.96 1.54 -0.53
CA VAL A 206 53.37 1.67 -0.15
C VAL A 206 53.76 0.74 1.00
N GLY A 207 52.85 0.51 1.94
CA GLY A 207 53.14 0.10 3.30
C GLY A 207 53.38 -1.40 3.51
N ASP A 208 54.07 -1.67 4.62
CA ASP A 208 54.26 -3.00 5.18
C ASP A 208 52.99 -3.51 5.87
N ILE A 209 52.83 -4.83 5.92
CA ILE A 209 51.62 -5.49 6.44
C ILE A 209 51.31 -5.04 7.87
N GLN A 210 52.31 -5.02 8.75
CA GLN A 210 52.13 -4.64 10.15
C GLN A 210 51.79 -3.17 10.31
N TYR A 211 52.36 -2.30 9.48
CA TYR A 211 52.12 -0.87 9.56
C TYR A 211 50.72 -0.51 9.09
N ILE A 212 50.27 -1.09 7.97
CA ILE A 212 48.90 -0.91 7.46
C ILE A 212 47.88 -1.31 8.51
N ARG A 213 48.12 -2.43 9.20
CA ARG A 213 47.25 -2.89 10.29
C ARG A 213 47.19 -1.90 11.44
N ASN A 214 48.34 -1.46 11.93
CA ASN A 214 48.40 -0.48 13.02
C ASN A 214 47.65 0.81 12.62
N VAL A 215 47.81 1.29 11.38
CA VAL A 215 47.11 2.49 10.89
C VAL A 215 45.59 2.26 10.83
N LEU A 216 45.13 1.09 10.40
CA LEU A 216 43.71 0.74 10.37
C LEU A 216 43.09 0.66 11.77
N GLU A 217 43.80 0.05 12.73
CA GLU A 217 43.39 -0.01 14.14
C GLU A 217 43.32 1.40 14.76
N LEU A 218 44.36 2.22 14.54
CA LEU A 218 44.41 3.60 15.02
C LEU A 218 43.32 4.48 14.39
N ALA A 219 42.99 4.23 13.11
CA ALA A 219 41.90 4.91 12.42
C ALA A 219 40.55 4.62 13.08
N VAL A 220 40.25 3.35 13.34
CA VAL A 220 38.99 2.96 13.97
C VAL A 220 38.92 3.47 15.41
N ASP A 221 39.97 3.29 16.21
CA ASP A 221 40.00 3.76 17.61
C ASP A 221 39.87 5.29 17.74
N SER A 222 40.52 6.04 16.86
CA SER A 222 40.47 7.50 16.88
C SER A 222 39.11 8.03 16.43
N ILE A 223 38.51 7.45 15.39
CA ILE A 223 37.16 7.83 14.94
C ILE A 223 36.14 7.49 16.02
N LEU A 224 36.28 6.35 16.70
CA LEU A 224 35.39 6.01 17.81
C LEU A 224 35.49 6.95 19.00
N LYS A 225 36.68 7.48 19.29
CA LYS A 225 36.88 8.48 20.35
C LYS A 225 36.41 9.88 19.94
N SER A 226 36.55 10.24 18.66
CA SER A 226 36.26 11.59 18.17
C SER A 226 34.80 11.75 17.73
N ASN A 227 34.31 10.90 16.81
CA ASN A 227 33.00 10.99 16.19
C ASN A 227 32.41 9.58 15.89
N PRO A 228 31.56 9.04 16.77
CA PRO A 228 30.96 7.72 16.58
C PRO A 228 30.00 7.61 15.36
N ASN A 229 29.53 8.73 14.80
CA ASN A 229 28.54 8.78 13.71
C ASN A 229 29.11 9.23 12.36
N ASP A 230 30.42 9.12 12.14
CA ASP A 230 31.05 9.54 10.89
C ASP A 230 30.60 8.69 9.69
N GLU A 231 30.13 9.36 8.62
CA GLU A 231 29.62 8.74 7.37
C GLU A 231 30.63 7.79 6.70
N LYS A 232 31.94 8.00 6.93
CA LYS A 232 33.02 7.25 6.28
C LYS A 232 33.53 6.05 7.08
N LEU A 233 33.09 5.86 8.33
CA LEU A 233 33.50 4.73 9.15
C LEU A 233 33.18 3.37 8.50
N PRO A 234 31.97 3.14 7.93
CA PRO A 234 31.68 1.89 7.22
C PRO A 234 32.61 1.64 6.02
N ALA A 235 32.98 2.69 5.28
CA ALA A 235 33.87 2.58 4.14
C ALA A 235 35.33 2.27 4.53
N ILE A 236 35.77 2.71 5.72
CA ILE A 236 37.07 2.32 6.30
C ILE A 236 37.03 0.84 6.69
N ILE A 237 35.95 0.39 7.32
CA ILE A 237 35.75 -1.01 7.71
C ILE A 237 35.72 -1.93 6.47
N GLU A 238 35.05 -1.51 5.38
CA GLU A 238 35.07 -2.24 4.11
C GLU A 238 36.52 -2.43 3.61
N LYS A 239 37.33 -1.37 3.63
CA LYS A 239 38.73 -1.46 3.20
C LYS A 239 39.57 -2.31 4.13
N TRP A 240 39.36 -2.21 5.44
CA TRP A 240 40.08 -3.02 6.42
C TRP A 240 39.79 -4.50 6.20
N THR A 241 38.52 -4.87 6.12
CA THR A 241 38.10 -6.27 5.95
C THR A 241 38.52 -6.82 4.59
N ARG A 242 38.44 -6.03 3.52
CA ARG A 242 38.97 -6.39 2.20
C ARG A 242 40.50 -6.55 2.20
N TRP A 243 41.21 -5.78 3.03
CA TRP A 243 42.65 -5.92 3.18
C TRP A 243 43.02 -7.17 4.00
N GLU A 244 42.37 -7.42 5.14
CA GLU A 244 42.57 -8.65 5.93
C GLU A 244 42.24 -9.90 5.10
N PHE A 245 41.26 -9.80 4.19
CA PHE A 245 41.00 -10.85 3.20
C PHE A 245 42.19 -11.12 2.28
N LYS A 246 42.85 -10.07 1.77
CA LYS A 246 44.08 -10.25 0.95
C LYS A 246 45.19 -10.91 1.77
N GLN A 247 45.22 -10.68 3.09
CA GLN A 247 46.17 -11.31 4.01
C GLN A 247 45.73 -12.71 4.49
N LYS A 248 44.56 -13.20 4.09
CA LYS A 248 43.97 -14.50 4.46
C LYS A 248 43.66 -14.67 5.96
N GLU A 249 43.53 -13.59 6.73
CA GLU A 249 43.12 -13.64 8.16
C GLU A 249 41.59 -13.50 8.29
N VAL A 250 40.86 -14.57 7.98
CA VAL A 250 39.38 -14.60 7.99
C VAL A 250 38.81 -14.51 9.42
N GLU A 251 39.48 -15.13 10.39
CA GLU A 251 39.07 -15.12 11.80
C GLU A 251 39.10 -13.71 12.39
N ARG A 252 40.15 -12.94 12.10
CA ARG A 252 40.27 -11.55 12.54
C ARG A 252 39.22 -10.65 11.92
N ALA A 253 38.94 -10.82 10.62
CA ALA A 253 37.87 -10.09 9.96
C ALA A 253 36.50 -10.39 10.59
N ASN A 254 36.25 -11.63 10.99
CA ASN A 254 35.04 -12.01 11.75
C ASN A 254 34.97 -11.35 13.13
N GLU A 255 36.07 -11.30 13.87
CA GLU A 255 36.14 -10.63 15.16
C GLU A 255 35.90 -9.11 15.04
N ILE A 256 36.48 -8.48 14.02
CA ILE A 256 36.25 -7.08 13.69
C ILE A 256 34.75 -6.85 13.43
N PHE A 257 34.10 -7.69 12.61
CA PHE A 257 32.67 -7.57 12.36
C PHE A 257 31.81 -7.81 13.60
N ARG A 258 32.13 -8.80 14.45
CA ARG A 258 31.43 -9.04 15.72
C ARG A 258 31.54 -7.85 16.67
N PHE A 259 32.74 -7.29 16.80
CA PHE A 259 32.98 -6.11 17.64
C PHE A 259 32.18 -4.89 17.17
N ILE A 260 32.03 -4.71 15.85
CA ILE A 260 31.27 -3.59 15.26
C ILE A 260 29.75 -3.85 15.34
N LEU A 261 29.30 -5.10 15.29
CA LEU A 261 27.88 -5.47 15.34
C LEU A 261 27.27 -5.42 16.76
N ASP A 262 28.09 -5.39 17.80
CA ASP A 262 27.64 -5.21 19.19
C ASP A 262 27.01 -3.82 19.39
N LYS A 263 25.68 -3.78 19.28
CA LYS A 263 24.82 -2.59 19.37
C LYS A 263 24.91 -1.79 20.69
N SER A 264 25.62 -2.29 21.70
CA SER A 264 25.75 -1.61 23.00
C SER A 264 26.74 -0.43 22.97
N LYS A 265 27.57 -0.30 21.93
CA LYS A 265 28.62 0.74 21.84
C LYS A 265 28.49 1.71 20.65
N PHE A 266 27.60 1.44 19.69
CA PHE A 266 27.53 2.21 18.44
C PHE A 266 26.09 2.64 18.11
N GLN A 267 25.88 3.91 17.75
CA GLN A 267 24.62 4.44 17.22
C GLN A 267 24.75 4.68 15.71
N PHE A 268 24.77 3.61 14.91
CA PHE A 268 24.83 3.74 13.45
C PHE A 268 23.48 4.17 12.85
N ASP A 269 23.53 4.99 11.80
CA ASP A 269 22.38 5.25 10.94
C ASP A 269 21.87 3.95 10.28
N SER A 270 20.55 3.80 10.18
CA SER A 270 19.85 2.63 9.60
C SER A 270 20.39 2.19 8.22
N ASN A 271 20.85 3.15 7.41
CA ASN A 271 21.41 2.88 6.08
C ASN A 271 22.89 2.42 6.13
N GLN A 272 23.69 2.96 7.05
CA GLN A 272 25.09 2.58 7.24
C GLN A 272 25.19 1.15 7.78
N TYR A 273 24.30 0.80 8.69
CA TYR A 273 24.18 -0.55 9.22
C TYR A 273 23.76 -1.55 8.14
N GLN A 274 22.87 -1.17 7.22
CA GLN A 274 22.51 -2.02 6.08
C GLN A 274 23.68 -2.25 5.10
N LEU A 275 24.50 -1.23 4.85
CA LEU A 275 25.74 -1.38 4.05
C LEU A 275 26.72 -2.33 4.74
N LEU A 276 26.95 -2.15 6.04
CA LEU A 276 27.84 -3.03 6.82
C LEU A 276 27.34 -4.48 6.85
N LEU A 277 26.02 -4.69 6.98
CA LEU A 277 25.40 -6.02 6.92
C LEU A 277 25.47 -6.66 5.53
N HIS A 278 25.33 -5.87 4.46
CA HIS A 278 25.50 -6.36 3.10
C HIS A 278 26.94 -6.87 2.91
N GLU A 279 27.92 -6.10 3.37
CA GLU A 279 29.33 -6.49 3.27
C GLU A 279 29.68 -7.68 4.17
N PHE A 280 29.10 -7.77 5.36
CA PHE A 280 29.22 -8.97 6.19
C PHE A 280 28.60 -10.20 5.51
N THR A 281 27.48 -10.04 4.80
CA THR A 281 26.89 -11.15 4.03
C THR A 281 27.76 -11.56 2.84
N ASN A 282 28.38 -10.59 2.16
CA ASN A 282 29.34 -10.85 1.08
C ASN A 282 30.62 -11.50 1.59
N PHE A 283 31.02 -11.17 2.82
CA PHE A 283 32.15 -11.74 3.50
C PHE A 283 31.89 -13.22 3.84
N GLU A 284 30.75 -13.53 4.45
CA GLU A 284 30.42 -14.91 4.84
C GLU A 284 29.97 -15.79 3.69
N SER A 285 29.32 -15.25 2.64
CA SER A 285 28.96 -16.06 1.47
C SER A 285 30.19 -16.58 0.71
N LYS A 286 31.34 -15.92 0.88
CA LYS A 286 32.60 -16.32 0.25
C LYS A 286 33.47 -17.22 1.12
N PHE A 287 33.36 -17.15 2.46
CA PHE A 287 34.30 -17.81 3.38
C PHE A 287 33.68 -18.45 4.63
N GLY A 288 32.36 -18.39 4.82
CA GLY A 288 31.67 -18.90 6.02
C GLY A 288 31.33 -20.38 5.93
N ASP A 289 31.32 -21.04 7.09
CA ASP A 289 30.76 -22.39 7.27
C ASP A 289 29.23 -22.34 7.09
N GLU A 290 28.61 -23.37 6.51
CA GLU A 290 27.15 -23.39 6.23
C GLU A 290 26.28 -23.06 7.45
N ASN A 291 26.72 -23.48 8.65
CA ASN A 291 26.02 -23.17 9.91
C ASN A 291 26.11 -21.69 10.29
N SER A 292 27.27 -21.05 10.12
CA SER A 292 27.44 -19.61 10.36
C SER A 292 26.58 -18.78 9.39
N LEU A 293 26.53 -19.19 8.12
CA LEU A 293 25.73 -18.53 7.09
C LEU A 293 24.23 -18.55 7.43
N SER A 294 23.72 -19.65 7.99
CA SER A 294 22.31 -19.76 8.39
C SER A 294 21.93 -18.80 9.53
N VAL A 295 22.77 -18.71 10.57
CA VAL A 295 22.57 -17.83 11.73
C VAL A 295 22.63 -16.37 11.31
N ASN A 296 23.55 -16.02 10.41
CA ASN A 296 23.72 -14.64 9.98
C ASN A 296 22.67 -14.19 8.95
N VAL A 297 22.15 -15.09 8.13
CA VAL A 297 20.96 -14.81 7.30
C VAL A 297 19.75 -14.52 8.20
N GLN A 298 19.58 -15.25 9.31
CA GLN A 298 18.52 -14.97 10.29
C GLN A 298 18.71 -13.60 10.95
N LEU A 299 19.92 -13.26 11.38
CA LEU A 299 20.25 -11.94 11.95
C LEU A 299 19.98 -10.81 10.94
N LYS A 300 20.37 -10.97 9.67
CA LYS A 300 20.09 -9.99 8.60
C LYS A 300 18.60 -9.78 8.39
N ARG A 301 17.81 -10.86 8.36
CA ARG A 301 16.35 -10.77 8.23
C ARG A 301 15.73 -10.08 9.45
N LYS A 302 16.16 -10.44 10.67
CA LYS A 302 15.75 -9.81 11.94
C LYS A 302 15.99 -8.30 11.90
N LEU A 303 17.19 -7.88 11.52
CA LEU A 303 17.58 -6.47 11.47
C LEU A 303 16.86 -5.69 10.37
N LYS A 304 16.63 -6.31 9.21
CA LYS A 304 15.80 -5.73 8.15
C LYS A 304 14.38 -5.48 8.65
N TYR A 305 13.75 -6.47 9.27
CA TYR A 305 12.39 -6.30 9.80
C TYR A 305 12.32 -5.26 10.92
N ILE A 306 13.30 -5.21 11.82
CA ILE A 306 13.37 -4.15 12.85
C ILE A 306 13.48 -2.76 12.21
N SER A 307 14.36 -2.60 11.20
CA SER A 307 14.48 -1.31 10.49
C SER A 307 13.21 -0.93 9.72
N SER A 308 12.50 -1.92 9.17
CA SER A 308 11.20 -1.71 8.52
C SER A 308 10.14 -1.27 9.52
N ILE A 309 10.15 -1.83 10.74
CA ILE A 309 9.24 -1.47 11.83
C ILE A 309 9.53 -0.05 12.34
N GLU A 310 10.80 0.32 12.50
CA GLU A 310 11.19 1.68 12.90
C GLU A 310 10.76 2.72 11.85
N LYS A 311 10.82 2.37 10.56
CA LYS A 311 10.36 3.24 9.47
C LYS A 311 8.83 3.27 9.37
N ASN A 312 8.16 2.13 9.52
CA ASN A 312 6.72 1.95 9.39
C ASN A 312 6.18 1.04 10.51
N PRO A 313 5.75 1.61 11.65
CA PRO A 313 5.21 0.82 12.77
C PRO A 313 3.94 0.03 12.43
N GLN A 314 3.24 0.41 11.35
CA GLN A 314 1.99 -0.22 10.89
C GLN A 314 2.19 -1.41 9.94
N ASP A 315 3.43 -1.76 9.57
CA ASP A 315 3.67 -2.91 8.69
C ASP A 315 3.57 -4.24 9.44
N VAL A 316 2.35 -4.77 9.45
CA VAL A 316 1.99 -6.04 10.10
C VAL A 316 2.76 -7.24 9.52
N ASP A 317 3.17 -7.21 8.25
CA ASP A 317 3.86 -8.33 7.62
C ASP A 317 5.31 -8.41 8.12
N SER A 318 5.97 -7.27 8.26
CA SER A 318 7.31 -7.19 8.89
C SER A 318 7.27 -7.64 10.34
N TRP A 319 6.22 -7.31 11.09
CA TRP A 319 6.01 -7.83 12.45
C TRP A 319 5.81 -9.35 12.46
N TRP A 320 4.98 -9.89 11.57
CA TRP A 320 4.74 -11.33 11.50
C TRP A 320 6.02 -12.13 11.21
N LEU A 321 6.78 -11.70 10.20
CA LEU A 321 8.03 -12.33 9.81
C LEU A 321 9.12 -12.18 10.87
N LEU A 322 9.13 -11.07 11.61
CA LEU A 322 10.03 -10.90 12.76
C LEU A 322 9.69 -11.91 13.87
N LEU A 323 8.41 -12.07 14.19
CA LEU A 323 7.97 -13.02 15.22
C LEU A 323 8.21 -14.49 14.83
N ASP A 324 8.20 -14.81 13.54
CA ASP A 324 8.58 -16.15 13.04
C ASP A 324 10.08 -16.45 13.21
N LEU A 325 10.93 -15.42 13.22
CA LEU A 325 12.38 -15.57 13.37
C LEU A 325 12.85 -15.57 14.82
N LEU A 326 12.07 -14.99 15.73
CA LEU A 326 12.45 -14.86 17.14
C LEU A 326 12.02 -16.07 17.95
N SER A 327 12.84 -16.46 18.93
CA SER A 327 12.54 -17.49 19.92
C SER A 327 12.94 -17.02 21.33
N GLY A 328 12.27 -17.54 22.36
CA GLY A 328 12.58 -17.24 23.76
C GLY A 328 12.11 -15.85 24.24
N ASP A 329 12.88 -15.22 25.13
CA ASP A 329 12.47 -13.99 25.84
C ASP A 329 12.39 -12.74 24.94
N GLU A 330 13.20 -12.67 23.88
CA GLU A 330 13.11 -11.59 22.89
C GLU A 330 11.76 -11.59 22.19
N LEU A 331 11.19 -12.77 21.91
CA LEU A 331 9.89 -12.91 21.29
C LEU A 331 8.81 -12.26 22.17
N ASN A 332 8.89 -12.42 23.49
CA ASN A 332 7.95 -11.84 24.44
C ASN A 332 7.98 -10.31 24.45
N GLU A 333 9.18 -9.71 24.41
CA GLU A 333 9.31 -8.26 24.36
C GLU A 333 8.79 -7.68 23.03
N TYR A 334 9.15 -8.30 21.90
CA TYR A 334 8.71 -7.84 20.59
C TYR A 334 7.21 -8.09 20.36
N MET A 335 6.64 -9.16 20.92
CA MET A 335 5.18 -9.35 20.92
C MET A 335 4.47 -8.25 21.71
N LYS A 336 4.95 -7.89 22.91
CA LYS A 336 4.40 -6.76 23.68
C LYS A 336 4.53 -5.44 22.93
N LYS A 337 5.68 -5.18 22.28
CA LYS A 337 5.88 -3.99 21.46
C LYS A 337 4.96 -3.96 20.25
N ALA A 338 4.78 -5.08 19.56
CA ALA A 338 3.89 -5.20 18.39
C ALA A 338 2.43 -4.85 18.71
N ILE A 339 2.01 -5.12 19.95
CA ILE A 339 0.65 -4.98 20.47
C ILE A 339 0.30 -3.53 20.88
N SER A 340 1.31 -2.67 21.02
CA SER A 340 1.12 -1.27 21.42
C SER A 340 0.07 -0.56 20.53
N PRO A 341 -0.80 0.29 21.11
CA PRO A 341 -1.87 0.99 20.37
C PRO A 341 -1.32 1.92 19.28
N GLU A 342 -0.04 2.27 19.34
CA GLU A 342 0.69 3.03 18.31
C GLU A 342 0.78 2.28 16.97
N ASN A 343 0.77 0.94 17.00
CA ASN A 343 0.84 0.08 15.82
C ASN A 343 -0.54 -0.28 15.26
N ALA A 344 -1.63 0.16 15.90
CA ALA A 344 -2.98 -0.12 15.42
C ALA A 344 -3.24 0.59 14.08
N PRO A 345 -3.83 -0.11 13.09
CA PRO A 345 -4.23 0.54 11.83
C PRO A 345 -5.25 1.65 12.10
N LYS A 346 -5.06 2.83 11.51
CA LYS A 346 -5.94 3.99 11.72
C LYS A 346 -7.22 3.95 10.87
N ASP A 347 -7.38 2.93 10.03
CA ASP A 347 -8.50 2.82 9.10
C ASP A 347 -9.83 2.48 9.79
N THR A 348 -10.89 3.17 9.39
CA THR A 348 -12.28 2.94 9.80
C THR A 348 -12.98 1.83 9.01
N SER A 349 -12.34 1.28 7.97
CA SER A 349 -12.87 0.20 7.15
C SER A 349 -12.22 -1.16 7.46
N LYS A 350 -12.89 -2.26 7.10
CA LYS A 350 -12.43 -3.63 7.34
C LYS A 350 -11.31 -4.03 6.38
N THR A 351 -10.15 -3.40 6.50
CA THR A 351 -8.96 -3.65 5.66
C THR A 351 -8.33 -5.01 5.96
N VAL A 352 -7.59 -5.58 5.00
CA VAL A 352 -6.77 -6.78 5.17
C VAL A 352 -5.75 -6.62 6.30
N VAL A 353 -5.23 -5.40 6.49
CA VAL A 353 -4.28 -5.03 7.56
C VAL A 353 -4.89 -5.27 8.95
N TRP A 354 -6.15 -4.88 9.17
CA TRP A 354 -6.86 -5.17 10.43
C TRP A 354 -6.98 -6.68 10.69
N ARG A 355 -7.26 -7.50 9.67
CA ARG A 355 -7.33 -8.96 9.83
C ARG A 355 -5.98 -9.53 10.27
N ARG A 356 -4.89 -9.09 9.64
CA ARG A 356 -3.53 -9.55 9.97
C ARG A 356 -3.10 -9.07 11.36
N TYR A 357 -3.41 -7.83 11.72
CA TYR A 357 -3.12 -7.29 13.05
C TYR A 357 -3.82 -8.11 14.14
N ILE A 358 -5.08 -8.49 13.91
CA ILE A 358 -5.82 -9.36 14.81
C ILE A 358 -5.19 -10.74 14.97
N PHE A 359 -4.62 -11.30 13.90
CA PHE A 359 -3.90 -12.56 14.01
C PHE A 359 -2.64 -12.41 14.89
N LEU A 360 -1.98 -11.25 14.93
CA LEU A 360 -0.89 -11.00 15.88
C LEU A 360 -1.38 -11.07 17.33
N TRP A 361 -2.54 -10.49 17.62
CA TRP A 361 -3.15 -10.58 18.96
C TRP A 361 -3.49 -12.02 19.34
N ILE A 362 -4.08 -12.80 18.42
CA ILE A 362 -4.38 -14.21 18.64
C ILE A 362 -3.08 -14.99 18.92
N ARG A 363 -2.03 -14.79 18.10
CA ARG A 363 -0.74 -15.44 18.26
C ARG A 363 -0.10 -15.14 19.62
N ASN A 364 -0.12 -13.88 20.06
CA ASN A 364 0.41 -13.52 21.37
C ASN A 364 -0.41 -14.16 22.51
N SER A 365 -1.74 -14.16 22.40
CA SER A 365 -2.58 -14.80 23.42
C SER A 365 -2.26 -16.30 23.56
N PHE A 366 -2.05 -17.00 22.44
CA PHE A 366 -1.66 -18.40 22.42
C PHE A 366 -0.25 -18.62 22.91
N HIS A 367 0.68 -17.71 22.65
CA HIS A 367 2.03 -17.79 23.20
C HIS A 367 2.03 -17.64 24.73
N GLN A 368 1.26 -16.68 25.26
CA GLN A 368 1.07 -16.50 26.70
C GLN A 368 0.37 -17.71 27.35
N GLU A 369 -0.61 -18.30 26.67
CA GLU A 369 -1.37 -19.46 27.14
C GLU A 369 -0.53 -20.74 27.11
N PHE A 370 0.03 -21.11 25.96
CA PHE A 370 0.68 -22.42 25.75
C PHE A 370 2.16 -22.44 26.09
N THR A 371 2.89 -21.33 25.88
CA THR A 371 4.35 -21.30 26.11
C THR A 371 4.71 -20.82 27.51
N LEU A 372 3.99 -19.83 28.04
CA LEU A 372 4.27 -19.25 29.36
C LEU A 372 3.34 -19.75 30.47
N GLY A 373 2.19 -20.34 30.13
CA GLY A 373 1.21 -20.84 31.11
C GLY A 373 0.53 -19.74 31.95
N ASN A 374 0.70 -18.46 31.59
CA ASN A 374 0.15 -17.35 32.36
C ASN A 374 -1.26 -16.97 31.86
N ILE A 375 -2.26 -17.58 32.47
CA ILE A 375 -3.68 -17.45 32.09
C ILE A 375 -4.20 -16.02 32.32
N GLU A 376 -3.73 -15.32 33.37
CA GLU A 376 -4.20 -13.97 33.70
C GLU A 376 -3.66 -12.94 32.70
N ALA A 377 -2.39 -13.05 32.31
CA ALA A 377 -1.81 -12.22 31.26
C ALA A 377 -2.52 -12.45 29.92
N ALA A 378 -2.83 -13.70 29.58
CA ALA A 378 -3.61 -14.01 28.37
C ALA A 378 -5.02 -13.39 28.41
N ARG A 379 -5.72 -13.40 29.56
CA ARG A 379 -7.00 -12.69 29.74
C ARG A 379 -6.88 -11.19 29.51
N GLN A 380 -5.82 -10.57 30.04
CA GLN A 380 -5.57 -9.14 29.85
C GLN A 380 -5.36 -8.80 28.38
N VAL A 381 -4.58 -9.61 27.65
CA VAL A 381 -4.35 -9.44 26.20
C VAL A 381 -5.67 -9.48 25.42
N TRP A 382 -6.59 -10.39 25.75
CA TRP A 382 -7.92 -10.43 25.10
C TRP A 382 -8.76 -9.18 25.42
N VAL A 383 -8.76 -8.74 26.68
CA VAL A 383 -9.51 -7.53 27.10
C VAL A 383 -8.93 -6.26 26.44
N GLU A 384 -7.62 -6.16 26.33
CA GLU A 384 -6.94 -5.06 25.63
C GLU A 384 -7.21 -5.08 24.14
N CYS A 385 -7.21 -6.25 23.51
CA CYS A 385 -7.59 -6.41 22.10
C CYS A 385 -9.00 -5.84 21.85
N LEU A 386 -9.95 -6.12 22.73
CA LEU A 386 -11.32 -5.58 22.64
C LEU A 386 -11.41 -4.06 22.82
N LYS A 387 -10.48 -3.44 23.56
CA LYS A 387 -10.42 -1.97 23.70
C LYS A 387 -9.85 -1.29 22.45
N VAL A 388 -8.87 -1.92 21.80
CA VAL A 388 -8.19 -1.37 20.60
C VAL A 388 -9.09 -1.43 19.37
N ILE A 389 -9.99 -2.41 19.27
CA ILE A 389 -10.86 -2.57 18.11
C ILE A 389 -11.96 -1.48 18.08
N PRO A 390 -12.08 -0.71 16.98
CA PRO A 390 -13.21 0.19 16.79
C PRO A 390 -14.54 -0.57 16.80
N LYS A 391 -15.53 -0.08 17.56
CA LYS A 391 -16.86 -0.71 17.70
C LYS A 391 -17.59 -0.94 16.37
N GLN A 392 -17.20 -0.24 15.30
CA GLN A 392 -17.75 -0.36 13.95
C GLN A 392 -17.22 -1.61 13.19
N ILE A 393 -16.01 -2.10 13.52
CA ILE A 393 -15.36 -3.22 12.82
C ILE A 393 -15.26 -4.42 13.75
N MET A 394 -16.33 -5.22 13.86
CA MET A 394 -16.26 -6.45 14.66
C MET A 394 -15.60 -7.60 13.89
N PHE A 395 -14.76 -8.41 14.52
CA PHE A 395 -14.25 -9.65 13.93
C PHE A 395 -14.77 -10.86 14.70
N ALA A 396 -15.59 -11.70 14.04
CA ALA A 396 -16.22 -12.85 14.66
C ALA A 396 -15.22 -13.88 15.22
N LYS A 397 -14.05 -14.02 14.58
CA LYS A 397 -13.03 -14.99 15.00
C LYS A 397 -12.45 -14.67 16.39
N ILE A 398 -12.21 -13.41 16.73
CA ILE A 398 -11.70 -13.01 18.05
C ILE A 398 -12.63 -13.44 19.17
N TRP A 399 -13.93 -13.17 19.00
CA TRP A 399 -14.92 -13.50 20.02
C TRP A 399 -15.06 -15.02 20.22
N ILE A 400 -14.97 -15.79 19.12
CA ILE A 400 -14.96 -17.25 19.15
C ILE A 400 -13.72 -17.77 19.90
N GLU A 401 -12.53 -17.31 19.51
CA GLU A 401 -11.26 -17.72 20.14
C GLU A 401 -11.20 -17.30 21.61
N TYR A 402 -11.73 -16.12 21.95
CA TYR A 402 -11.79 -15.67 23.34
C TYR A 402 -12.78 -16.50 24.17
N SER A 403 -13.93 -16.91 23.60
CA SER A 403 -14.83 -17.85 24.29
C SER A 403 -14.19 -19.23 24.44
N GLU A 404 -13.50 -19.75 23.43
CA GLU A 404 -12.77 -21.02 23.50
C GLU A 404 -11.62 -20.97 24.51
N PHE A 405 -10.93 -19.83 24.63
CA PHE A 405 -9.94 -19.59 25.67
C PHE A 405 -10.53 -19.63 27.09
N GLU A 406 -11.69 -18.98 27.33
CA GLU A 406 -12.32 -19.01 28.66
C GLU A 406 -12.89 -20.40 28.99
N ILE A 407 -13.32 -21.19 27.99
CA ILE A 407 -13.71 -22.59 28.16
C ILE A 407 -12.51 -23.45 28.58
N ARG A 408 -11.33 -23.20 28.00
CA ARG A 408 -10.10 -23.97 28.30
C ARG A 408 -9.53 -23.70 29.70
N ASN A 409 -9.61 -22.46 30.18
CA ASN A 409 -8.80 -22.01 31.34
C ASN A 409 -9.62 -21.51 32.55
N GLY A 410 -10.91 -21.82 32.65
CA GLY A 410 -11.76 -21.33 33.74
C GLY A 410 -12.60 -22.40 34.42
N GLU A 411 -12.53 -22.47 35.76
CA GLU A 411 -13.47 -23.26 36.59
C GLU A 411 -14.94 -22.84 36.38
N ASP A 412 -15.15 -21.54 36.11
CA ASP A 412 -16.44 -20.94 35.75
C ASP A 412 -16.47 -20.52 34.26
N GLY A 413 -15.69 -21.23 33.43
CA GLY A 413 -15.40 -20.91 32.03
C GLY A 413 -16.63 -20.86 31.15
N ILE A 414 -17.63 -21.70 31.42
CA ILE A 414 -18.91 -21.74 30.68
C ILE A 414 -19.68 -20.43 30.87
N ASN A 415 -19.80 -19.95 32.11
CA ASN A 415 -20.52 -18.71 32.40
C ASN A 415 -19.80 -17.48 31.87
N LYS A 416 -18.45 -17.48 31.93
CA LYS A 416 -17.63 -16.42 31.35
C LYS A 416 -17.72 -16.41 29.81
N ALA A 417 -17.62 -17.57 29.15
CA ALA A 417 -17.80 -17.69 27.71
C ALA A 417 -19.18 -17.21 27.24
N ARG A 418 -20.25 -17.56 27.98
CA ARG A 418 -21.61 -17.04 27.74
C ARG A 418 -21.68 -15.52 27.86
N LYS A 419 -21.05 -14.94 28.89
CA LYS A 419 -20.98 -13.47 29.05
C LYS A 419 -20.20 -12.82 27.90
N VAL A 420 -19.13 -13.45 27.41
CA VAL A 420 -18.34 -12.96 26.27
C VAL A 420 -19.15 -12.98 24.98
N LEU A 421 -19.81 -14.10 24.67
CA LEU A 421 -20.67 -14.22 23.49
C LEU A 421 -21.90 -13.31 23.58
N GLY A 422 -22.51 -13.17 24.76
CA GLY A 422 -23.60 -12.24 25.01
C GLY A 422 -23.18 -10.77 24.84
N ARG A 423 -21.98 -10.38 25.31
CA ARG A 423 -21.40 -9.05 25.04
C ARG A 423 -21.14 -8.83 23.56
N ALA A 424 -20.66 -9.85 22.85
CA ALA A 424 -20.48 -9.77 21.39
C ALA A 424 -21.82 -9.46 20.71
N ILE A 425 -22.89 -10.16 21.08
CA ILE A 425 -24.24 -9.91 20.55
C ILE A 425 -24.75 -8.51 20.88
N GLY A 426 -24.55 -8.03 22.11
CA GLY A 426 -24.99 -6.69 22.51
C GLY A 426 -24.25 -5.53 21.83
N ILE A 427 -22.99 -5.71 21.45
CA ILE A 427 -22.20 -4.67 20.76
C ILE A 427 -22.44 -4.67 19.24
N MET A 428 -22.99 -5.76 18.68
CA MET A 428 -23.20 -5.88 17.24
C MET A 428 -24.28 -4.92 16.73
N LYS A 429 -23.89 -4.05 15.78
CA LYS A 429 -24.84 -3.34 14.90
C LYS A 429 -25.32 -4.18 13.71
N GLN A 430 -24.56 -5.22 13.32
CA GLN A 430 -24.90 -6.14 12.23
C GLN A 430 -24.76 -7.61 12.67
N PRO A 431 -25.74 -8.49 12.39
CA PRO A 431 -25.69 -9.88 12.81
C PRO A 431 -24.68 -10.67 11.96
N LYS A 432 -23.68 -11.27 12.61
CA LYS A 432 -22.74 -12.18 11.94
C LYS A 432 -23.13 -13.62 12.20
N LYS A 433 -23.62 -14.31 11.15
CA LYS A 433 -24.04 -15.72 11.18
C LYS A 433 -23.03 -16.65 11.87
N LYS A 434 -21.73 -16.39 11.71
CA LYS A 434 -20.66 -17.21 12.32
C LYS A 434 -20.67 -17.20 13.86
N ILE A 435 -21.00 -16.08 14.50
CA ILE A 435 -21.03 -15.99 15.98
C ILE A 435 -22.27 -16.72 16.50
N PHE A 436 -23.43 -16.46 15.89
CA PHE A 436 -24.68 -17.14 16.25
C PHE A 436 -24.55 -18.65 16.07
N LYS A 437 -24.06 -19.12 14.91
CA LYS A 437 -23.83 -20.55 14.66
C LYS A 437 -22.87 -21.16 15.69
N HIS A 438 -21.75 -20.51 15.98
CA HIS A 438 -20.83 -20.99 17.01
C HIS A 438 -21.48 -21.03 18.40
N TYR A 439 -22.30 -20.03 18.74
CA TYR A 439 -22.97 -20.00 20.04
C TYR A 439 -24.06 -21.08 20.16
N ILE A 440 -24.81 -21.32 19.08
CA ILE A 440 -25.78 -22.41 18.98
C ILE A 440 -25.07 -23.76 19.05
N ASP A 441 -23.99 -23.97 18.30
CA ASP A 441 -23.18 -25.20 18.35
C ASP A 441 -22.60 -25.43 19.76
N PHE A 442 -22.21 -24.36 20.45
CA PHE A 442 -21.74 -24.40 21.83
C PHE A 442 -22.84 -24.82 22.82
N GLU A 443 -24.01 -24.18 22.80
CA GLU A 443 -25.11 -24.54 23.70
C GLU A 443 -25.73 -25.91 23.33
N ARG A 444 -25.68 -26.31 22.05
CA ARG A 444 -26.10 -27.65 21.59
C ARG A 444 -25.21 -28.74 22.20
N LYS A 445 -23.90 -28.49 22.32
CA LYS A 445 -22.98 -29.41 23.02
C LYS A 445 -23.27 -29.49 24.52
N LEU A 446 -23.85 -28.45 25.12
CA LEU A 446 -24.24 -28.43 26.53
C LEU A 446 -25.64 -29.00 26.79
N GLY A 447 -26.47 -29.15 25.75
CA GLY A 447 -27.84 -29.67 25.86
C GLY A 447 -28.88 -28.65 26.37
N GLU A 448 -28.58 -27.36 26.29
CA GLU A 448 -29.42 -26.28 26.83
C GLU A 448 -30.36 -25.71 25.76
N TRP A 449 -31.42 -26.45 25.42
CA TRP A 449 -32.34 -26.15 24.32
C TRP A 449 -33.09 -24.81 24.49
N ASP A 450 -33.51 -24.48 25.71
CA ASP A 450 -34.22 -23.22 25.99
C ASP A 450 -33.37 -21.97 25.74
N ARG A 451 -32.03 -22.10 25.85
CA ARG A 451 -31.12 -20.99 25.53
C ARG A 451 -30.90 -20.87 24.04
N ILE A 452 -30.81 -22.00 23.33
CA ILE A 452 -30.72 -22.01 21.87
C ILE A 452 -31.93 -21.28 21.27
N ARG A 453 -33.13 -21.53 21.80
CA ARG A 453 -34.36 -20.80 21.43
C ARG A 453 -34.23 -19.30 21.62
N LYS A 454 -33.84 -18.84 22.81
CA LYS A 454 -33.59 -17.41 23.09
C LYS A 454 -32.53 -16.79 22.17
N ILE A 455 -31.53 -17.58 21.75
CA ILE A 455 -30.51 -17.13 20.80
C ILE A 455 -31.10 -16.98 19.40
N TYR A 456 -31.93 -17.93 18.94
CA TYR A 456 -32.63 -17.84 17.66
C TYR A 456 -33.64 -16.69 17.64
N GLU A 457 -34.43 -16.50 18.70
CA GLU A 457 -35.35 -15.36 18.86
C GLU A 457 -34.58 -14.04 18.72
N LYS A 458 -33.48 -13.89 19.47
CA LYS A 458 -32.65 -12.68 19.40
C LYS A 458 -31.93 -12.52 18.06
N TRP A 459 -31.56 -13.62 17.41
CA TRP A 459 -30.99 -13.59 16.06
C TRP A 459 -32.03 -13.12 15.05
N PHE A 460 -33.27 -13.58 15.20
CA PHE A 460 -34.40 -13.19 14.38
C PHE A 460 -34.76 -11.71 14.56
N GLU A 461 -34.91 -11.22 15.81
CA GLU A 461 -35.11 -9.80 16.13
C GLU A 461 -34.05 -8.90 15.47
N LEU A 462 -32.77 -9.25 15.62
CA LEU A 462 -31.66 -8.49 15.02
C LEU A 462 -31.62 -8.59 13.49
N SER A 463 -32.14 -9.67 12.91
CA SER A 463 -32.23 -9.84 11.46
C SER A 463 -33.38 -9.03 10.85
N LEU A 464 -34.50 -8.89 11.57
CA LEU A 464 -35.62 -8.03 11.21
C LEU A 464 -35.21 -6.56 11.19
N ILE A 465 -34.54 -6.09 12.25
CA ILE A 465 -34.08 -4.68 12.34
C ILE A 465 -33.12 -4.31 11.19
N ASN A 466 -32.35 -5.27 10.68
CA ASN A 466 -31.33 -5.02 9.66
C ASN A 466 -31.74 -5.44 8.24
N ASN A 467 -32.97 -5.93 8.01
CA ASN A 467 -33.51 -6.35 6.70
C ASN A 467 -32.63 -7.36 5.92
N PHE A 468 -31.80 -8.16 6.58
CA PHE A 468 -30.93 -9.15 5.91
C PHE A 468 -31.16 -10.57 6.43
N SER A 469 -31.54 -11.48 5.52
CA SER A 469 -31.59 -12.95 5.74
C SER A 469 -32.55 -13.46 6.82
N ALA A 470 -33.57 -12.71 7.24
CA ALA A 470 -34.51 -13.13 8.29
C ALA A 470 -35.15 -14.50 8.00
N LEU A 471 -35.60 -14.73 6.76
CA LEU A 471 -36.14 -16.03 6.33
C LEU A 471 -35.17 -17.20 6.51
N LYS A 472 -33.89 -17.00 6.18
CA LYS A 472 -32.90 -18.07 6.28
C LYS A 472 -32.66 -18.45 7.74
N VAL A 473 -32.72 -17.47 8.65
CA VAL A 473 -32.62 -17.71 10.09
C VAL A 473 -33.87 -18.43 10.59
N LEU A 474 -35.05 -18.02 10.11
CA LEU A 474 -36.32 -18.67 10.44
C LEU A 474 -36.32 -20.15 10.01
N LEU A 475 -35.88 -20.45 8.79
CA LEU A 475 -35.74 -21.83 8.30
C LEU A 475 -34.72 -22.62 9.12
N GLU A 476 -33.55 -22.04 9.42
CA GLU A 476 -32.55 -22.69 10.30
C GLU A 476 -33.09 -22.92 11.73
N TYR A 477 -34.02 -22.09 12.20
CA TYR A 477 -34.69 -22.28 13.50
C TYR A 477 -35.75 -23.39 13.44
N ILE A 478 -36.50 -23.45 12.35
CA ILE A 478 -37.47 -24.52 12.11
C ILE A 478 -36.77 -25.87 11.94
N ASP A 479 -35.69 -25.95 11.16
CA ASP A 479 -34.89 -27.16 11.02
C ASP A 479 -34.34 -27.64 12.37
N PHE A 480 -34.00 -26.70 13.25
CA PHE A 480 -33.58 -27.00 14.62
C PHE A 480 -34.72 -27.58 15.46
N GLU A 481 -35.91 -26.97 15.48
CA GLU A 481 -37.05 -27.50 16.23
C GLU A 481 -37.58 -28.82 15.62
N LYS A 482 -37.52 -28.99 14.30
CA LYS A 482 -37.75 -30.29 13.62
C LYS A 482 -36.79 -31.36 14.15
N SER A 483 -35.52 -31.01 14.36
CA SER A 483 -34.53 -31.96 14.92
C SER A 483 -34.82 -32.37 16.36
N LEU A 484 -35.58 -31.55 17.11
CA LEU A 484 -36.06 -31.86 18.45
C LEU A 484 -37.44 -32.53 18.46
N GLN A 485 -38.08 -32.70 17.29
CA GLN A 485 -39.43 -33.25 17.11
C GLN A 485 -40.52 -32.45 17.84
N GLU A 486 -40.30 -31.15 18.10
CA GLU A 486 -41.31 -30.26 18.69
C GLU A 486 -42.19 -29.63 17.59
N TYR A 487 -43.06 -30.44 16.98
CA TYR A 487 -43.84 -30.07 15.80
C TYR A 487 -44.84 -28.91 16.03
N ASP A 488 -45.46 -28.85 17.22
CA ASP A 488 -46.40 -27.76 17.58
C ASP A 488 -45.71 -26.38 17.56
N ARG A 489 -44.42 -26.34 17.93
CA ARG A 489 -43.64 -25.10 17.92
C ARG A 489 -43.17 -24.75 16.52
N CYS A 490 -42.80 -25.72 15.70
CA CYS A 490 -42.57 -25.48 14.27
C CYS A 490 -43.80 -24.82 13.64
N GLU A 491 -45.01 -25.33 13.92
CA GLU A 491 -46.25 -24.73 13.44
C GLU A 491 -46.44 -23.29 13.94
N ALA A 492 -46.17 -23.03 15.23
CA ALA A 492 -46.25 -21.69 15.79
C ALA A 492 -45.25 -20.72 15.15
N ILE A 493 -44.02 -21.18 14.87
CA ILE A 493 -42.96 -20.39 14.23
C ILE A 493 -43.31 -20.09 12.76
N TYR A 494 -43.86 -21.07 12.03
CA TYR A 494 -44.37 -20.86 10.67
C TYR A 494 -45.50 -19.83 10.65
N LYS A 495 -46.48 -19.95 11.55
CA LYS A 495 -47.58 -18.98 11.67
C LYS A 495 -47.08 -17.58 12.03
N LEU A 496 -46.14 -17.47 12.95
CA LEU A 496 -45.50 -16.21 13.32
C LEU A 496 -44.72 -15.62 12.13
N GLY A 497 -44.06 -16.46 11.34
CA GLY A 497 -43.40 -16.08 10.10
C GLY A 497 -44.38 -15.53 9.05
N LEU A 498 -45.58 -16.11 8.92
CA LEU A 498 -46.62 -15.61 8.01
C LEU A 498 -47.21 -14.28 8.51
N GLN A 499 -47.55 -14.18 9.80
CA GLN A 499 -48.10 -12.97 10.41
C GLN A 499 -47.16 -11.76 10.30
N LEU A 500 -45.85 -11.97 10.50
CA LEU A 500 -44.86 -10.89 10.36
C LEU A 500 -44.65 -10.43 8.92
N MET A 501 -45.06 -11.24 7.94
CA MET A 501 -44.99 -10.89 6.52
C MET A 501 -46.26 -10.18 6.04
N GLU A 502 -47.40 -10.41 6.70
CA GLU A 502 -48.64 -9.63 6.51
C GLU A 502 -48.51 -8.18 7.03
N GLU A 503 -47.69 -7.93 8.06
CA GLU A 503 -47.41 -6.59 8.59
C GLU A 503 -46.43 -5.77 7.70
N ASP A 504 -46.91 -5.31 6.54
CA ASP A 504 -46.68 -4.02 5.84
C ASP A 504 -45.28 -3.34 5.73
N LEU A 505 -44.15 -3.94 6.12
CA LEU A 505 -42.83 -3.25 6.05
C LEU A 505 -41.71 -3.98 5.27
N VAL A 506 -41.94 -5.19 4.75
CA VAL A 506 -40.92 -6.00 4.04
C VAL A 506 -41.35 -6.39 2.60
N ALA A 507 -42.41 -5.78 2.09
CA ALA A 507 -43.06 -6.14 0.82
C ALA A 507 -42.34 -5.65 -0.46
N ASP A 508 -41.01 -5.50 -0.45
CA ASP A 508 -40.23 -5.12 -1.64
C ASP A 508 -39.34 -6.28 -2.11
N LYS A 509 -39.98 -7.42 -2.38
CA LYS A 509 -39.73 -8.38 -3.47
C LYS A 509 -40.48 -9.68 -3.18
N LEU A 510 -41.33 -10.06 -4.13
CA LEU A 510 -42.29 -11.16 -4.15
C LEU A 510 -41.69 -12.60 -4.22
N THR A 511 -40.55 -12.88 -3.58
CA THR A 511 -39.88 -14.21 -3.61
C THR A 511 -39.66 -14.91 -2.25
N PRO A 512 -39.54 -14.19 -1.12
CA PRO A 512 -39.53 -14.73 0.24
C PRO A 512 -40.75 -15.53 0.68
N PHE A 513 -41.94 -15.00 0.36
CA PHE A 513 -43.21 -15.48 0.90
C PHE A 513 -43.57 -16.84 0.31
N ASP A 514 -43.59 -16.95 -1.03
CA ASP A 514 -43.80 -18.19 -1.76
C ASP A 514 -42.89 -19.33 -1.25
N PHE A 515 -41.62 -19.04 -0.94
CA PHE A 515 -40.69 -20.04 -0.44
C PHE A 515 -41.03 -20.53 0.98
N LEU A 516 -41.39 -19.62 1.89
CA LEU A 516 -41.78 -19.99 3.25
C LEU A 516 -43.06 -20.83 3.24
N CYS A 517 -44.02 -20.44 2.41
CA CYS A 517 -45.28 -21.14 2.23
C CYS A 517 -45.08 -22.54 1.64
N ILE A 518 -44.27 -22.68 0.58
CA ILE A 518 -43.90 -23.99 0.03
C ILE A 518 -43.20 -24.85 1.10
N SER A 519 -42.27 -24.27 1.87
CA SER A 519 -41.60 -25.01 2.94
C SER A 519 -42.54 -25.44 4.08
N PHE A 520 -43.58 -24.65 4.36
CA PHE A 520 -44.60 -24.99 5.35
C PHE A 520 -45.51 -26.10 4.84
N ILE A 521 -45.88 -26.06 3.56
CA ILE A 521 -46.62 -27.13 2.89
C ILE A 521 -45.80 -28.43 2.88
N ASP A 522 -44.51 -28.36 2.56
CA ASP A 522 -43.64 -29.53 2.59
C ASP A 522 -43.48 -30.07 4.02
N PHE A 523 -43.42 -29.21 5.04
CA PHE A 523 -43.49 -29.65 6.43
C PHE A 523 -44.83 -30.34 6.77
N CYS A 524 -45.97 -29.80 6.33
CA CYS A 524 -47.27 -30.44 6.53
C CYS A 524 -47.37 -31.79 5.79
N LYS A 525 -46.74 -31.94 4.62
CA LYS A 525 -46.61 -33.24 3.93
C LYS A 525 -45.80 -34.23 4.76
N GLU A 526 -44.64 -33.83 5.29
CA GLU A 526 -43.78 -34.67 6.14
C GLU A 526 -44.51 -35.16 7.40
N GLN A 527 -45.42 -34.36 7.95
CA GLN A 527 -46.21 -34.70 9.14
C GLN A 527 -47.56 -35.38 8.82
N PHE A 528 -47.84 -35.70 7.54
CA PHE A 528 -49.10 -36.28 7.07
C PHE A 528 -50.37 -35.44 7.35
N GLU A 529 -50.23 -34.12 7.59
CA GLU A 529 -51.35 -33.21 7.88
C GLU A 529 -51.94 -32.56 6.61
N TYR A 530 -52.41 -33.41 5.69
CA TYR A 530 -52.92 -32.98 4.38
C TYR A 530 -54.09 -31.96 4.41
N PRO A 531 -55.06 -32.05 5.35
CA PRO A 531 -56.16 -31.08 5.40
C PRO A 531 -55.71 -29.66 5.76
N LYS A 532 -54.66 -29.51 6.59
CA LYS A 532 -54.09 -28.20 6.92
C LYS A 532 -53.32 -27.64 5.73
N ALA A 533 -52.55 -28.48 5.03
CA ALA A 533 -51.86 -28.09 3.79
C ALA A 533 -52.83 -27.56 2.72
N ARG A 534 -54.00 -28.20 2.54
CA ARG A 534 -55.05 -27.70 1.62
C ARG A 534 -55.56 -26.31 2.00
N LYS A 535 -55.83 -26.07 3.29
CA LYS A 535 -56.27 -24.74 3.77
C LYS A 535 -55.21 -23.68 3.48
N LEU A 536 -53.94 -23.99 3.70
CA LEU A 536 -52.84 -23.09 3.39
C LEU A 536 -52.75 -22.77 1.90
N PHE A 537 -52.92 -23.77 1.03
CA PHE A 537 -53.02 -23.51 -0.41
C PHE A 537 -54.20 -22.62 -0.76
N GLU A 538 -55.36 -22.81 -0.14
CA GLU A 538 -56.53 -21.97 -0.38
C GLU A 538 -56.34 -20.54 0.13
N ASP A 539 -55.74 -20.35 1.31
CA ASP A 539 -55.40 -19.03 1.86
C ASP A 539 -54.39 -18.30 0.95
N LEU A 540 -53.37 -19.00 0.44
CA LEU A 540 -52.38 -18.43 -0.50
C LEU A 540 -52.99 -18.01 -1.83
N LEU A 541 -53.97 -18.76 -2.32
CA LEU A 541 -54.71 -18.42 -3.54
C LEU A 541 -55.65 -17.23 -3.34
N LEU A 542 -56.07 -16.92 -2.11
CA LEU A 542 -56.85 -15.72 -1.81
C LEU A 542 -55.97 -14.46 -1.78
N ASP A 543 -54.75 -14.56 -1.26
CA ASP A 543 -53.85 -13.42 -1.13
C ASP A 543 -53.06 -13.13 -2.42
N HIS A 544 -52.64 -14.17 -3.16
CA HIS A 544 -51.81 -14.05 -4.35
C HIS A 544 -52.24 -15.01 -5.49
N ASP A 545 -52.85 -14.44 -6.54
CA ASP A 545 -53.21 -15.16 -7.77
C ASP A 545 -51.97 -15.48 -8.63
N ASN A 546 -51.23 -16.53 -8.29
CA ASN A 546 -50.05 -16.98 -9.02
C ASN A 546 -50.25 -18.36 -9.68
N VAL A 547 -49.94 -18.46 -10.96
CA VAL A 547 -50.03 -19.70 -11.77
C VAL A 547 -49.20 -20.83 -11.17
N LYS A 548 -48.03 -20.52 -10.62
CA LYS A 548 -47.14 -21.52 -10.03
C LYS A 548 -47.73 -22.20 -8.80
N VAL A 549 -48.51 -21.46 -8.00
CA VAL A 549 -49.17 -22.01 -6.80
C VAL A 549 -50.23 -23.03 -7.22
N TRP A 550 -51.03 -22.73 -8.24
CA TRP A 550 -51.99 -23.68 -8.82
C TRP A 550 -51.34 -24.98 -9.32
N ILE A 551 -50.20 -24.87 -10.01
CA ILE A 551 -49.44 -26.04 -10.48
C ILE A 551 -48.90 -26.85 -9.29
N SER A 552 -48.37 -26.17 -8.27
CA SER A 552 -47.87 -26.85 -7.06
C SER A 552 -48.98 -27.51 -6.24
N TYR A 553 -50.17 -26.92 -6.21
CA TYR A 553 -51.35 -27.48 -5.56
C TYR A 553 -51.85 -28.73 -6.29
N ALA A 554 -51.87 -28.69 -7.62
CA ALA A 554 -52.21 -29.86 -8.43
C ALA A 554 -51.20 -31.00 -8.23
N ASN A 555 -49.90 -30.71 -8.23
CA ASN A 555 -48.86 -31.73 -7.96
C ASN A 555 -48.90 -32.25 -6.52
N PHE A 556 -49.33 -31.42 -5.55
CA PHE A 556 -49.53 -31.85 -4.17
C PHE A 556 -50.65 -32.88 -4.05
N GLU A 557 -51.81 -32.66 -4.67
CA GLU A 557 -52.91 -33.63 -4.61
C GLU A 557 -52.54 -35.00 -5.21
N SER A 558 -51.63 -35.06 -6.19
CA SER A 558 -51.09 -36.35 -6.67
C SER A 558 -50.12 -37.01 -5.69
N SER A 559 -49.56 -36.25 -4.75
CA SER A 559 -48.58 -36.75 -3.79
C SER A 559 -49.22 -37.27 -2.50
N ILE A 560 -50.55 -37.15 -2.33
CA ILE A 560 -51.26 -37.58 -1.12
C ILE A 560 -51.57 -39.08 -1.23
N PRO A 561 -51.01 -39.94 -0.36
CA PRO A 561 -51.35 -41.37 -0.33
C PRO A 561 -52.82 -41.60 0.04
N ASN A 562 -53.42 -42.63 -0.55
CA ASN A 562 -54.78 -43.05 -0.20
C ASN A 562 -54.84 -43.61 1.23
N ASP A 563 -56.01 -43.55 1.89
CA ASP A 563 -56.19 -44.02 3.27
C ASP A 563 -55.74 -45.49 3.47
N ARG A 564 -55.93 -46.34 2.44
CA ARG A 564 -55.45 -47.74 2.43
C ARG A 564 -53.92 -47.85 2.35
N GLN A 565 -53.30 -47.02 1.53
CA GLN A 565 -51.84 -46.95 1.38
C GLN A 565 -51.17 -46.39 2.66
N LEU A 566 -51.86 -45.49 3.36
CA LEU A 566 -51.43 -44.96 4.66
C LEU A 566 -51.51 -46.02 5.77
N GLU A 567 -52.53 -46.88 5.76
CA GLU A 567 -52.65 -48.03 6.67
C GLU A 567 -51.57 -49.09 6.40
N GLU A 568 -51.24 -49.38 5.15
CA GLU A 568 -50.13 -50.27 4.76
C GLU A 568 -48.76 -49.70 5.15
N PHE A 569 -48.56 -48.39 5.03
CA PHE A 569 -47.34 -47.73 5.49
C PHE A 569 -47.16 -47.81 7.01
N ASN A 570 -48.25 -47.64 7.78
CA ASN A 570 -48.19 -47.71 9.25
C ASN A 570 -48.03 -49.15 9.79
N THR A 571 -48.29 -50.17 8.97
CA THR A 571 -48.25 -51.59 9.38
C THR A 571 -46.98 -52.33 8.95
N ASN A 572 -46.29 -51.86 7.91
CA ASN A 572 -45.07 -52.50 7.40
C ASN A 572 -43.80 -51.92 8.04
N THR A 573 -42.96 -52.79 8.62
CA THR A 573 -41.66 -52.44 9.24
C THR A 573 -40.46 -52.53 8.29
N ASP A 574 -40.63 -53.00 7.05
CA ASP A 574 -39.55 -53.21 6.07
C ASP A 574 -39.51 -52.09 4.99
N GLU A 575 -38.29 -51.77 4.54
CA GLU A 575 -37.89 -50.50 3.89
C GLU A 575 -38.32 -50.27 2.41
N GLU A 576 -39.24 -51.04 1.82
CA GLU A 576 -39.67 -50.81 0.42
C GLU A 576 -41.19 -50.71 0.28
N PHE A 577 -41.74 -49.58 0.73
CA PHE A 577 -43.08 -49.14 0.33
C PHE A 577 -43.01 -48.51 -1.07
N ALA A 578 -43.59 -49.18 -2.07
CA ALA A 578 -43.71 -48.65 -3.43
C ALA A 578 -45.00 -47.82 -3.55
N PHE A 579 -44.86 -46.50 -3.60
CA PHE A 579 -45.99 -45.59 -3.85
C PHE A 579 -46.46 -45.73 -5.31
N GLU A 580 -47.69 -46.21 -5.51
CA GLU A 580 -48.32 -46.29 -6.83
C GLU A 580 -49.43 -45.22 -6.97
N LEU A 581 -49.40 -44.48 -8.08
CA LEU A 581 -50.37 -43.44 -8.41
C LEU A 581 -51.69 -44.05 -8.90
N GLU A 582 -52.68 -44.09 -8.03
CA GLU A 582 -54.02 -44.61 -8.35
C GLU A 582 -54.91 -43.56 -9.05
N GLU A 583 -56.02 -44.01 -9.65
CA GLU A 583 -56.90 -43.19 -10.49
C GLU A 583 -57.60 -42.07 -9.71
N ASP A 584 -57.86 -42.27 -8.41
CA ASP A 584 -58.47 -41.28 -7.52
C ASP A 584 -57.60 -40.03 -7.31
N GLN A 585 -56.29 -40.22 -7.16
CA GLN A 585 -55.31 -39.12 -7.05
C GLN A 585 -55.26 -38.32 -8.36
N LYS A 586 -55.23 -39.01 -9.51
CA LYS A 586 -55.27 -38.39 -10.85
C LYS A 586 -56.57 -37.61 -11.09
N SER A 587 -57.70 -38.10 -10.56
CA SER A 587 -58.99 -37.41 -10.63
C SER A 587 -58.96 -36.09 -9.84
N ASN A 588 -58.37 -36.09 -8.65
CA ASN A 588 -58.28 -34.89 -7.82
C ASN A 588 -57.33 -33.84 -8.40
N THR A 589 -56.19 -34.23 -8.97
CA THR A 589 -55.29 -33.29 -9.65
C THR A 589 -55.94 -32.64 -10.88
N ARG A 590 -56.68 -33.42 -11.68
CA ARG A 590 -57.45 -32.90 -12.83
C ARG A 590 -58.49 -31.86 -12.39
N LYS A 591 -59.20 -32.09 -11.28
CA LYS A 591 -60.16 -31.11 -10.72
C LYS A 591 -59.47 -29.80 -10.33
N VAL A 592 -58.26 -29.85 -9.79
CA VAL A 592 -57.49 -28.63 -9.46
C VAL A 592 -57.11 -27.87 -10.73
N PHE A 593 -56.61 -28.56 -11.77
CA PHE A 593 -56.31 -27.92 -13.06
C PHE A 593 -57.57 -27.31 -13.71
N GLU A 594 -58.71 -27.98 -13.65
CA GLU A 594 -59.98 -27.45 -14.16
C GLU A 594 -60.48 -26.23 -13.38
N ARG A 595 -60.32 -26.24 -12.04
CA ARG A 595 -60.61 -25.09 -11.18
C ARG A 595 -59.71 -23.91 -11.53
N ALA A 596 -58.42 -24.16 -11.75
CA ALA A 596 -57.45 -23.14 -12.17
C ALA A 596 -57.83 -22.53 -13.53
N LEU A 597 -58.12 -23.34 -14.54
CA LEU A 597 -58.55 -22.86 -15.87
C LEU A 597 -59.83 -22.03 -15.80
N SER A 598 -60.79 -22.44 -14.96
CA SER A 598 -62.04 -21.71 -14.74
C SER A 598 -61.80 -20.37 -14.04
N HIS A 599 -60.81 -20.30 -13.14
CA HIS A 599 -60.41 -19.08 -12.45
C HIS A 599 -59.79 -18.06 -13.41
N TYR A 600 -58.77 -18.45 -14.17
CA TYR A 600 -58.12 -17.56 -15.14
C TYR A 600 -59.01 -17.19 -16.33
N LYS A 601 -59.98 -18.05 -16.69
CA LYS A 601 -61.02 -17.70 -17.66
C LYS A 601 -61.92 -16.57 -17.17
N LYS A 602 -62.26 -16.53 -15.87
CA LYS A 602 -63.06 -15.42 -15.29
C LYS A 602 -62.27 -14.12 -15.21
N LEU A 603 -60.95 -14.19 -15.09
CA LEU A 603 -60.05 -13.05 -15.02
C LEU A 603 -59.56 -12.57 -16.41
N GLU A 604 -59.98 -13.21 -17.50
CA GLU A 604 -59.57 -12.90 -18.89
C GLU A 604 -58.03 -12.88 -19.09
N LYS A 605 -57.33 -13.74 -18.34
CA LYS A 605 -55.87 -13.88 -18.36
C LYS A 605 -55.44 -15.08 -19.20
N ASP A 606 -55.23 -14.84 -20.49
CA ASP A 606 -55.02 -15.90 -21.47
C ASP A 606 -53.60 -16.49 -21.46
N GLU A 607 -52.57 -15.70 -21.14
CA GLU A 607 -51.18 -16.17 -21.06
C GLU A 607 -50.97 -17.17 -19.92
N GLU A 608 -51.50 -16.85 -18.74
CA GLU A 608 -51.49 -17.70 -17.54
C GLU A 608 -52.23 -19.03 -17.77
N ARG A 609 -53.32 -18.98 -18.54
CA ARG A 609 -54.10 -20.16 -18.92
C ARG A 609 -53.33 -21.11 -19.84
N VAL A 610 -52.49 -20.57 -20.74
CA VAL A 610 -51.59 -21.39 -21.57
C VAL A 610 -50.57 -22.12 -20.70
N ILE A 611 -49.95 -21.42 -19.75
CA ILE A 611 -48.95 -22.01 -18.85
C ILE A 611 -49.54 -23.18 -18.03
N ILE A 612 -50.80 -23.06 -17.59
CA ILE A 612 -51.49 -24.14 -16.88
C ILE A 612 -51.79 -25.33 -17.79
N LEU A 613 -52.16 -25.09 -19.05
CA LEU A 613 -52.38 -26.17 -20.03
C LEU A 613 -51.08 -26.87 -20.41
N GLU A 614 -49.98 -26.14 -20.53
CA GLU A 614 -48.64 -26.72 -20.71
C GLU A 614 -48.24 -27.59 -19.52
N ALA A 615 -48.47 -27.12 -18.30
CA ALA A 615 -48.23 -27.91 -17.09
C ALA A 615 -49.13 -29.15 -17.02
N TRP A 616 -50.42 -29.03 -17.31
CA TRP A 616 -51.35 -30.17 -17.32
C TRP A 616 -50.95 -31.19 -18.41
N LYS A 617 -50.54 -30.73 -19.58
CA LYS A 617 -50.00 -31.60 -20.63
C LYS A 617 -48.76 -32.36 -20.15
N SER A 618 -47.82 -31.67 -19.52
CA SER A 618 -46.60 -32.30 -18.99
C SER A 618 -46.91 -33.36 -17.93
N TYR A 619 -47.91 -33.13 -17.08
CA TYR A 619 -48.35 -34.07 -16.06
C TYR A 619 -49.04 -35.31 -16.66
N GLU A 620 -49.92 -35.14 -17.66
CA GLU A 620 -50.58 -36.27 -18.32
C GLU A 620 -49.61 -37.09 -19.19
N GLN A 621 -48.54 -36.48 -19.71
CA GLN A 621 -47.49 -37.21 -20.42
C GLN A 621 -46.68 -38.13 -19.50
N THR A 622 -46.51 -37.78 -18.23
CA THR A 622 -45.77 -38.61 -17.28
C THR A 622 -46.66 -39.62 -16.57
N ASN A 623 -47.90 -39.24 -16.24
CA ASN A 623 -48.75 -40.01 -15.32
C ASN A 623 -50.07 -40.50 -15.95
N GLY A 624 -50.42 -40.03 -17.14
CA GLY A 624 -51.72 -40.26 -17.79
C GLY A 624 -51.68 -41.26 -18.96
N ASP A 625 -52.83 -41.42 -19.61
CA ASP A 625 -53.03 -42.32 -20.75
C ASP A 625 -52.97 -41.55 -22.09
N VAL A 626 -52.81 -42.28 -23.19
CA VAL A 626 -52.76 -41.70 -24.56
C VAL A 626 -54.06 -40.94 -24.91
N GLU A 627 -55.18 -41.32 -24.30
CA GLU A 627 -56.49 -40.66 -24.48
C GLU A 627 -56.62 -39.36 -23.67
N SER A 628 -56.08 -39.32 -22.45
CA SER A 628 -56.14 -38.12 -21.61
C SER A 628 -55.19 -37.02 -22.13
N THR A 629 -53.99 -37.40 -22.58
CA THR A 629 -53.04 -36.51 -23.24
C THR A 629 -53.62 -35.86 -24.50
N SER A 630 -54.22 -36.68 -25.38
CA SER A 630 -54.91 -36.20 -26.58
C SER A 630 -56.09 -35.25 -26.27
N SER A 631 -56.74 -35.43 -25.12
CA SER A 631 -57.84 -34.57 -24.68
C SER A 631 -57.36 -33.21 -24.17
N VAL A 632 -56.17 -33.14 -23.56
CA VAL A 632 -55.55 -31.88 -23.15
C VAL A 632 -54.97 -31.12 -24.36
N GLU A 633 -54.40 -31.83 -25.33
CA GLU A 633 -53.88 -31.21 -26.57
C GLU A 633 -54.97 -30.48 -27.36
N LYS A 634 -56.20 -31.02 -27.37
CA LYS A 634 -57.37 -30.35 -27.98
C LYS A 634 -57.79 -29.05 -27.27
N LYS A 635 -57.31 -28.79 -26.06
CA LYS A 635 -57.64 -27.59 -25.28
C LYS A 635 -56.68 -26.41 -25.53
N PHE A 636 -55.57 -26.60 -26.24
CA PHE A 636 -54.58 -25.54 -26.53
C PHE A 636 -55.16 -24.44 -27.45
N PRO A 637 -54.76 -23.16 -27.24
CA PRO A 637 -55.22 -22.06 -28.08
C PRO A 637 -54.50 -21.96 -29.42
N ASP A 638 -55.20 -21.41 -30.41
CA ASP A 638 -54.63 -20.95 -31.68
C ASP A 638 -54.03 -19.54 -31.48
N ILE A 639 -52.77 -19.33 -31.87
CA ILE A 639 -52.11 -18.02 -31.76
C ILE A 639 -52.47 -17.17 -32.98
N VAL A 640 -53.18 -16.06 -32.77
CA VAL A 640 -53.59 -15.14 -33.84
C VAL A 640 -52.93 -13.77 -33.63
N LYS A 641 -52.23 -13.26 -34.65
CA LYS A 641 -51.65 -11.91 -34.63
C LYS A 641 -52.74 -10.89 -34.96
N ARG A 642 -52.97 -9.92 -34.07
CA ARG A 642 -53.86 -8.78 -34.34
C ARG A 642 -53.13 -7.46 -34.11
N THR A 643 -53.50 -6.45 -34.88
CA THR A 643 -52.95 -5.09 -34.75
C THR A 643 -53.93 -4.21 -33.97
N LYS A 644 -53.47 -3.64 -32.85
CA LYS A 644 -54.20 -2.57 -32.14
C LYS A 644 -53.54 -1.24 -32.44
N VAL A 645 -54.36 -0.22 -32.65
CA VAL A 645 -53.88 1.17 -32.66
C VAL A 645 -53.96 1.68 -31.23
N VAL A 646 -52.81 1.88 -30.59
CA VAL A 646 -52.71 2.56 -29.30
C VAL A 646 -51.81 3.78 -29.53
N ASP A 647 -52.30 4.98 -29.23
CA ASP A 647 -51.60 6.26 -29.43
C ASP A 647 -51.04 6.49 -30.85
N ASN A 648 -51.84 6.22 -31.89
CA ASN A 648 -51.48 6.40 -33.31
C ASN A 648 -50.28 5.57 -33.81
N ILE A 649 -49.84 4.57 -33.05
CA ILE A 649 -48.83 3.58 -33.46
C ILE A 649 -49.51 2.21 -33.53
N ASN A 650 -49.39 1.53 -34.67
CA ASN A 650 -49.86 0.15 -34.82
C ASN A 650 -48.94 -0.76 -34.00
N GLN A 651 -49.40 -1.25 -32.85
CA GLN A 651 -48.72 -2.29 -32.10
C GLN A 651 -49.32 -3.66 -32.44
N GLU A 652 -48.48 -4.57 -32.90
CA GLU A 652 -48.83 -5.97 -33.09
C GLU A 652 -48.87 -6.64 -31.71
N TYR A 653 -50.01 -7.24 -31.35
CA TYR A 653 -50.13 -8.06 -30.15
C TYR A 653 -50.61 -9.47 -30.51
N LEU A 654 -50.18 -10.46 -29.72
CA LEU A 654 -50.56 -11.86 -29.87
C LEU A 654 -51.84 -12.10 -29.07
N GLU A 655 -52.89 -12.59 -29.71
CA GLU A 655 -54.15 -12.96 -29.07
C GLU A 655 -54.29 -14.49 -29.10
N TYR A 656 -54.48 -15.11 -27.94
CA TYR A 656 -54.63 -16.56 -27.80
C TYR A 656 -56.11 -16.92 -27.87
N VAL A 657 -56.53 -17.66 -28.90
CA VAL A 657 -57.93 -18.05 -29.07
C VAL A 657 -58.13 -19.51 -28.68
N PHE A 658 -58.74 -19.76 -27.52
CA PHE A 658 -59.02 -21.12 -27.04
C PHE A 658 -60.19 -21.76 -27.82
N PRO A 659 -60.05 -23.02 -28.30
CA PRO A 659 -61.10 -23.72 -29.05
C PRO A 659 -62.45 -23.83 -28.33
N GLN A 660 -62.46 -23.86 -26.99
CA GLN A 660 -63.69 -23.94 -26.19
C GLN A 660 -64.48 -22.61 -26.16
N ASP A 661 -63.81 -21.48 -26.37
CA ASP A 661 -64.42 -20.15 -26.32
C ASP A 661 -65.01 -19.72 -27.67
N LYS A 662 -64.69 -20.46 -28.76
CA LYS A 662 -65.32 -20.35 -30.09
C LYS A 662 -66.85 -20.54 -30.08
N SER A 663 -67.43 -21.03 -28.98
CA SER A 663 -68.88 -21.20 -28.79
C SER A 663 -69.64 -19.89 -28.52
N THR A 664 -68.96 -18.78 -28.24
CA THR A 664 -69.58 -17.49 -27.87
C THR A 664 -69.61 -16.43 -28.97
N ILE A 665 -69.29 -16.79 -30.22
CA ILE A 665 -69.75 -16.00 -31.37
C ILE A 665 -71.09 -16.61 -31.79
N PRO A 666 -72.24 -15.92 -31.63
CA PRO A 666 -73.51 -16.41 -32.15
C PRO A 666 -73.31 -16.70 -33.64
N ASN A 667 -73.54 -17.95 -34.05
CA ASN A 667 -73.38 -18.43 -35.42
C ASN A 667 -73.89 -17.38 -36.44
N LEU A 668 -72.99 -16.55 -36.97
CA LEU A 668 -73.29 -15.48 -37.92
C LEU A 668 -73.96 -16.08 -39.18
N SER A 669 -73.64 -17.35 -39.46
CA SER A 669 -74.26 -18.17 -40.49
C SER A 669 -75.76 -18.44 -40.26
N LYS A 670 -76.19 -18.70 -39.01
CA LYS A 670 -77.61 -18.86 -38.65
C LYS A 670 -78.36 -17.52 -38.65
N PHE A 671 -77.71 -16.44 -38.22
CA PHE A 671 -78.28 -15.09 -38.30
C PHE A 671 -78.46 -14.65 -39.76
N LEU A 672 -77.45 -14.85 -40.62
CA LEU A 672 -77.54 -14.56 -42.06
C LEU A 672 -78.53 -15.46 -42.79
N GLN A 673 -78.68 -16.73 -42.40
CA GLN A 673 -79.73 -17.62 -42.92
C GLN A 673 -81.12 -17.13 -42.53
N ASN A 674 -81.34 -16.75 -41.26
CA ASN A 674 -82.63 -16.21 -40.84
C ASN A 674 -82.91 -14.84 -41.48
N ALA A 675 -81.91 -13.99 -41.66
CA ALA A 675 -82.05 -12.72 -42.38
C ALA A 675 -82.38 -12.94 -43.88
N ARG A 676 -81.76 -13.94 -44.54
CA ARG A 676 -82.13 -14.35 -45.90
C ARG A 676 -83.55 -14.90 -45.98
N ASN A 677 -83.95 -15.74 -45.03
CA ASN A 677 -85.30 -16.29 -44.95
C ASN A 677 -86.35 -15.19 -44.69
N TRP A 678 -86.00 -14.17 -43.91
CA TRP A 678 -86.85 -13.00 -43.67
C TRP A 678 -86.95 -12.12 -44.92
N ALA A 679 -85.84 -11.89 -45.63
CA ALA A 679 -85.84 -11.15 -46.90
C ALA A 679 -86.58 -11.88 -48.04
N SER A 680 -86.58 -13.22 -48.05
CA SER A 680 -87.41 -13.99 -48.99
C SER A 680 -88.90 -13.97 -48.61
N ALA A 681 -89.22 -13.93 -47.31
CA ALA A 681 -90.59 -13.83 -46.82
C ALA A 681 -91.22 -12.43 -47.02
N SER A 682 -90.40 -11.37 -47.12
CA SER A 682 -90.88 -10.01 -47.39
C SER A 682 -91.10 -9.71 -48.89
N ASN A 683 -90.65 -10.59 -49.79
CA ASN A 683 -90.81 -10.46 -51.25
C ASN A 683 -91.78 -11.50 -51.85
N SER A 684 -92.67 -12.08 -51.03
CA SER A 684 -93.79 -12.95 -51.46
C SER A 684 -95.13 -12.25 -51.30
#